data_AF-A0A1V5LYL5-F1
#
_entry.id   AF-A0A1V5LYL5-F1
#
_cell.length_a   1.000
_cell.length_b   1.000
_cell.length_c   1.000
_cell.angle_alpha   90.00
_cell.angle_beta   90.00
_cell.angle_gamma   90.00
#
_symmetry.space_group_name_H-M   'P 1'
#
loop_
_entity.id
_entity.type
_entity.pdbx_description
1 polymer ?
#
loop_
_entity_poly.entity_id
_entity_poly.type
_entity_poly.pdbx_seq_one_letter_code
_entity_poly.pdbx_strand_id
1 'polypeptide(L)'
;MSDTEVAEIYRRYQEGTPIETPSTGMAGIGAVLTGKRLFRRGESGVATVVVRNGTATAQAPTVTLTSRCWLRTERTLATRQTPKLHPGETVTVTIPFTLSETEEEMGCELRASVGTQSASEFISVSNNLGEVGISGYLHPAAYSKAATHLITRDVRKQYHYYANWMEWFFWAPDDWGLMTPTGPSWFSGQARYQVFDVSLRKVIEEAHRRGMKMITYGKHQGGGPEGWELVRRHPEYFLPNALGQPSGNWDVEDLEKWQVEGRRPKYGWYHTVPDIRRVDALDHGIAAILASIKAYGWDGVRFDGHYTTGVDALSAWNMRRLKETVWKAAPGFQFGFNVSSGPGNLSAHRQHEMREGMAGGGMWAVERLKSDGYGPGLKYATWTRYAEHELTVAKAIQALGGSYHGYLRLDDSAKSLYKLIYALIAGGHPIDGTHQLAIGCSNWGKFMTRWSAFLWHPRLRPVASPAAVATVSAPGLYWQPLMQDVVASPSRKFTVLHLVNPSPSNNMTETTLPAPVSNITVTLTAPDNVTRVVLVRPEHEPFELELKQTTRGRLTTVTVPRITCWGMVIFELSGKFTLPAPVPAFTEQPDPDAVEKGRASSGQFFSDPMFPSATGIELRPTESLWEADEGGSGITAKYIMDADANNAVAQVRERGDNGGLYFGRTWMGLLAPGRYVPRIRIKLEDDSAPDTIDRQAVTIYVKRHTKVLPGVNFSTDAAMPPERRLIVDGKYHYYTLPEWECTEMTTMGVYGIPISRESSADNRFLWDHVIIEQLEQYTDADLEAKVPAVDKPKGLRAPNGAAPAKLLQVKGLFWQPYGVADAVTCANSYLLPASYEELYAYDAVVCVNVDFSTSDYAMRKRLKDFVTDGGRLVILGGPFTLGVGGVQGTYLDDMLPFTLTGRAELIPCAPPLLLGRQPGKPYPDSPALLWRHAITAKPGIVIDAYAGTTPIAARKTTGNGQVVIFAGTVQGDPQGEAKPFWACESWRALLRQLLMK
;
A
#
# COMPACT_ATOMS: atom_id res chain seq x y z
N MET A 1 23.56 20.46 0.91
CA MET A 1 23.77 21.43 2.01
C MET A 1 24.22 20.65 3.23
N SER A 2 25.45 20.86 3.70
CA SER A 2 26.00 20.15 4.87
C SER A 2 25.26 20.54 6.15
N ASP A 3 25.27 19.69 7.17
CA ASP A 3 24.73 20.06 8.50
C ASP A 3 25.42 21.32 9.06
N THR A 4 26.67 21.58 8.65
CA THR A 4 27.43 22.78 8.95
C THR A 4 26.85 24.03 8.28
N GLU A 5 26.36 23.95 7.03
CA GLU A 5 25.73 25.07 6.33
C GLU A 5 24.34 25.39 6.89
N VAL A 6 23.57 24.37 7.27
CA VAL A 6 22.28 24.56 7.95
C VAL A 6 22.51 25.18 9.33
N ALA A 7 23.51 24.69 10.08
CA ALA A 7 23.90 25.27 11.36
C ALA A 7 24.43 26.70 11.22
N GLU A 8 25.15 27.03 10.14
CA GLU A 8 25.65 28.38 9.84
C GLU A 8 24.50 29.34 9.47
N ILE A 9 23.51 28.91 8.69
CA ILE A 9 22.27 29.67 8.43
C ILE A 9 21.48 29.86 9.74
N TYR A 10 21.42 28.82 10.58
CA TYR A 10 20.72 28.85 11.86
C TYR A 10 21.42 29.74 12.90
N ARG A 11 22.75 29.72 12.90
CA ARG A 11 23.62 30.58 13.71
C ARG A 11 23.48 32.03 13.29
N ARG A 12 23.55 32.33 11.99
CA ARG A 12 23.32 33.68 11.44
C ARG A 12 21.91 34.21 11.72
N TYR A 13 20.92 33.31 11.76
CA TYR A 13 19.53 33.62 12.13
C TYR A 13 19.35 33.90 13.63
N GLN A 14 20.01 33.14 14.52
CA GLN A 14 19.93 33.35 15.97
C GLN A 14 20.81 34.50 16.47
N GLU A 15 21.93 34.77 15.80
CA GLU A 15 22.90 35.79 16.19
C GLU A 15 22.61 37.18 15.58
N GLY A 16 21.56 37.33 14.76
CA GLY A 16 21.23 38.62 14.15
C GLY A 16 22.40 39.20 13.34
N THR A 17 23.20 38.34 12.69
CA THR A 17 24.45 38.77 12.08
C THR A 17 24.17 39.72 10.90
N PRO A 18 24.91 40.84 10.79
CA PRO A 18 24.64 41.89 9.81
C PRO A 18 24.54 41.39 8.37
N ILE A 19 23.40 41.66 7.72
CA ILE A 19 23.37 41.76 6.27
C ILE A 19 24.24 42.96 5.90
N GLU A 20 25.30 42.76 5.13
CA GLU A 20 25.99 43.85 4.43
C GLU A 20 25.02 44.41 3.39
N THR A 21 24.23 45.40 3.79
CA THR A 21 23.49 46.23 2.85
C THR A 21 24.46 47.21 2.20
N PRO A 22 24.38 47.42 0.88
CA PRO A 22 24.96 48.60 0.24
C PRO A 22 24.50 49.85 1.00
N SER A 23 25.30 50.91 1.03
CA SER A 23 24.96 52.21 1.65
C SER A 23 23.84 52.94 0.89
N THR A 24 22.67 52.32 0.79
CA THR A 24 21.46 52.97 0.32
C THR A 24 20.94 53.84 1.46
N GLY A 25 20.67 55.12 1.24
CA GLY A 25 20.22 56.08 2.26
C GLY A 25 18.86 55.79 2.92
N MET A 26 18.38 54.54 2.93
CA MET A 26 17.14 54.08 3.57
C MET A 26 17.33 52.78 4.36
N ALA A 27 16.53 52.59 5.41
CA ALA A 27 16.39 51.34 6.14
C ALA A 27 15.93 50.20 5.19
N GLY A 28 16.45 49.00 5.40
CA GLY A 28 16.18 47.82 4.58
C GLY A 28 15.37 46.76 5.31
N ILE A 29 14.86 45.80 4.56
CA ILE A 29 14.18 44.61 5.09
C ILE A 29 15.18 43.46 5.10
N GLY A 30 15.36 42.84 6.26
CA GLY A 30 16.23 41.67 6.41
C GLY A 30 15.53 40.36 6.09
N ALA A 31 14.26 40.20 6.48
CA ALA A 31 13.48 38.99 6.22
C ALA A 31 11.97 39.23 6.33
N VAL A 32 11.19 38.38 5.66
CA VAL A 32 9.75 38.18 5.89
C VAL A 32 9.54 36.70 6.20
N LEU A 33 8.74 36.42 7.21
CA LEU A 33 8.43 35.06 7.64
C LEU A 33 6.94 34.96 7.94
N THR A 34 6.35 33.79 7.69
CA THR A 34 5.02 33.45 8.20
C THR A 34 5.11 32.46 9.35
N GLY A 35 4.05 32.39 10.16
CA GLY A 35 3.89 31.33 11.15
C GLY A 35 3.36 30.02 10.56
N LYS A 36 2.84 30.05 9.33
CA LYS A 36 2.19 28.92 8.66
C LYS A 36 2.69 28.76 7.23
N ARG A 37 2.68 27.53 6.71
CA ARG A 37 3.02 27.26 5.31
C ARG A 37 1.81 27.05 4.40
N LEU A 38 0.74 26.42 4.93
CA LEU A 38 -0.53 26.26 4.24
C LEU A 38 -1.61 27.12 4.89
N PHE A 39 -2.34 27.86 4.05
CA PHE A 39 -3.52 28.62 4.44
C PHE A 39 -4.74 28.15 3.63
N ARG A 40 -5.93 28.25 4.22
CA ARG A 40 -7.20 28.14 3.50
C ARG A 40 -7.50 29.45 2.77
N ARG A 41 -8.38 29.38 1.78
CA ARG A 41 -8.88 30.60 1.11
C ARG A 41 -9.61 31.48 2.14
N GLY A 42 -9.39 32.78 2.08
CA GLY A 42 -9.91 33.74 3.06
C GLY A 42 -9.27 33.68 4.45
N GLU A 43 -8.30 32.79 4.71
CA GLU A 43 -7.70 32.67 6.05
C GLU A 43 -6.85 33.91 6.40
N SER A 44 -6.98 34.36 7.65
CA SER A 44 -6.12 35.40 8.21
C SER A 44 -4.80 34.82 8.74
N GLY A 45 -3.73 35.58 8.56
CA GLY A 45 -2.38 35.23 8.98
C GLY A 45 -1.63 36.39 9.60
N VAL A 46 -0.39 36.11 10.01
CA VAL A 46 0.54 37.11 10.53
C VAL A 46 1.89 36.92 9.85
N ALA A 47 2.40 38.00 9.26
CA ALA A 47 3.75 38.08 8.73
C ALA A 47 4.67 38.72 9.78
N THR A 48 5.84 38.14 10.00
CA THR A 48 6.90 38.70 10.84
C THR A 48 7.97 39.28 9.93
N VAL A 49 8.18 40.60 10.00
CA VAL A 49 9.10 41.34 9.14
C VAL A 49 10.25 41.88 9.98
N VAL A 50 11.48 41.56 9.60
CA VAL A 50 12.70 42.09 10.24
C VAL A 50 13.14 43.33 9.46
N VAL A 51 13.18 44.47 10.11
CA VAL A 51 13.58 45.76 9.52
C VAL A 51 14.85 46.24 10.19
N ARG A 52 15.84 46.65 9.38
CA ARG A 52 17.13 47.14 9.88
C ARG A 52 17.44 48.52 9.31
N ASN A 53 17.83 49.45 10.17
CA ASN A 53 18.31 50.74 9.72
C ASN A 53 19.82 50.69 9.41
N GLY A 54 20.17 50.47 8.15
CA GLY A 54 21.56 50.49 7.68
C GLY A 54 22.13 51.90 7.43
N THR A 55 21.38 52.96 7.73
CA THR A 55 21.77 54.35 7.39
C THR A 55 22.45 55.06 8.55
N ALA A 56 23.10 56.19 8.28
CA ALA A 56 23.75 57.03 9.30
C ALA A 56 22.77 57.91 10.10
N THR A 57 21.47 57.87 9.80
CA THR A 57 20.46 58.73 10.45
C THR A 57 19.33 57.88 11.03
N ALA A 58 18.67 58.36 12.08
CA ALA A 58 17.52 57.66 12.63
C ALA A 58 16.31 57.73 11.67
N GLN A 59 15.61 56.62 11.47
CA GLN A 59 14.49 56.52 10.52
C GLN A 59 13.29 55.81 11.16
N ALA A 60 12.06 56.14 10.74
CA ALA A 60 10.84 55.41 11.11
C ALA A 60 10.17 54.88 9.84
N PRO A 61 10.78 53.89 9.16
CA PRO A 61 10.28 53.39 7.88
C PRO A 61 8.85 52.86 7.97
N THR A 62 8.14 52.98 6.85
CA THR A 62 6.82 52.36 6.68
C THR A 62 7.00 51.07 5.89
N VAL A 63 6.59 49.95 6.49
CA VAL A 63 6.61 48.63 5.87
C VAL A 63 5.28 48.39 5.18
N THR A 64 5.30 48.12 3.88
CA THR A 64 4.12 47.67 3.13
C THR A 64 4.23 46.18 2.88
N LEU A 65 3.18 45.43 3.24
CA LEU A 65 3.06 44.00 2.95
C LEU A 65 2.11 43.83 1.75
N THR A 66 2.58 43.18 0.69
CA THR A 66 1.80 42.82 -0.48
C THR A 66 1.74 41.30 -0.64
N SER A 67 0.59 40.77 -1.09
CA SER A 67 0.52 39.43 -1.68
C SER A 67 0.65 39.55 -3.18
N ARG A 68 1.37 38.61 -3.79
CA ARG A 68 1.42 38.45 -5.24
C ARG A 68 1.11 37.02 -5.61
N CYS A 69 -0.03 36.86 -6.28
CA CYS A 69 -0.52 35.59 -6.82
C CYS A 69 -0.46 35.61 -8.35
N TRP A 70 -0.38 34.42 -8.96
CA TRP A 70 -0.19 34.28 -10.41
C TRP A 70 1.02 35.11 -10.89
N LEU A 71 0.90 35.83 -12.01
CA LEU A 71 1.93 36.77 -12.49
C LEU A 71 1.79 38.18 -11.91
N ARG A 72 0.56 38.68 -11.69
CA ARG A 72 0.27 40.13 -11.55
C ARG A 72 -0.77 40.52 -10.50
N THR A 73 -1.38 39.58 -9.79
CA THR A 73 -2.35 39.96 -8.76
C THR A 73 -1.58 40.40 -7.52
N GLU A 74 -1.03 41.62 -7.57
CA GLU A 74 -0.42 42.26 -6.42
C GLU A 74 -1.50 43.01 -5.65
N ARG A 75 -1.66 42.66 -4.38
CA ARG A 75 -2.62 43.26 -3.49
C ARG A 75 -1.88 43.73 -2.25
N THR A 76 -2.03 45.01 -1.92
CA THR A 76 -1.61 45.50 -0.62
C THR A 76 -2.49 44.86 0.45
N LEU A 77 -1.86 44.09 1.33
CA LEU A 77 -2.52 43.41 2.44
C LEU A 77 -2.59 44.33 3.66
N ALA A 78 -1.48 45.02 3.96
CA ALA A 78 -1.38 45.92 5.10
C ALA A 78 -0.16 46.85 4.96
N THR A 79 -0.19 47.95 5.70
CA THR A 79 0.93 48.87 5.87
C THR A 79 1.13 49.15 7.35
N ARG A 80 2.37 49.15 7.83
CA ARG A 80 2.70 49.38 9.24
C ARG A 80 3.96 50.23 9.39
N GLN A 81 3.85 51.31 10.15
CA GLN A 81 5.01 52.14 10.51
C GLN A 81 5.83 51.43 11.61
N THR A 82 7.15 51.41 11.46
CA THR A 82 8.04 50.90 12.51
C THR A 82 8.25 51.94 13.61
N PRO A 83 8.70 51.53 14.81
CA PRO A 83 9.34 52.46 15.73
C PRO A 83 10.49 53.21 15.05
N LYS A 84 10.89 54.35 15.62
CA LYS A 84 12.09 55.05 15.19
C LYS A 84 13.31 54.19 15.50
N LEU A 85 14.09 53.87 14.47
CA LEU A 85 15.30 53.06 14.52
C LEU A 85 16.51 53.96 14.37
N HIS A 86 17.45 53.86 15.29
CA HIS A 86 18.78 54.48 15.19
C HIS A 86 19.67 53.72 14.21
N PRO A 87 20.77 54.33 13.72
CA PRO A 87 21.76 53.65 12.88
C PRO A 87 22.20 52.30 13.44
N GLY A 88 22.12 51.25 12.63
CA GLY A 88 22.47 49.87 12.98
C GLY A 88 21.37 49.07 13.67
N GLU A 89 20.33 49.72 14.22
CA GLU A 89 19.25 49.03 14.94
C GLU A 89 18.40 48.13 14.04
N THR A 90 17.92 47.03 14.62
CA THR A 90 17.02 46.08 13.99
C THR A 90 15.77 45.92 14.84
N VAL A 91 14.60 45.89 14.21
CA VAL A 91 13.32 45.64 14.87
C VAL A 91 12.55 44.56 14.13
N THR A 92 11.77 43.79 14.87
CA THR A 92 10.81 42.83 14.32
C THR A 92 9.42 43.41 14.41
N VAL A 93 8.72 43.48 13.28
CA VAL A 93 7.36 44.00 13.16
C VAL A 93 6.44 42.88 12.72
N THR A 94 5.38 42.63 13.48
CA THR A 94 4.32 41.68 13.09
C THR A 94 3.22 42.40 12.32
N ILE A 95 2.76 41.86 11.20
CA ILE A 95 1.75 42.48 10.34
C ILE A 95 0.63 41.45 10.10
N PRO A 96 -0.58 41.65 10.66
CA PRO A 96 -1.71 40.78 10.34
C PRO A 96 -2.15 40.99 8.88
N PHE A 97 -2.60 39.93 8.23
CA PHE A 97 -3.13 39.98 6.87
C PHE A 97 -4.29 39.00 6.71
N THR A 98 -5.09 39.16 5.64
CA THR A 98 -6.14 38.22 5.26
C THR A 98 -6.07 37.96 3.76
N LEU A 99 -6.12 36.69 3.37
CA LEU A 99 -6.05 36.25 1.98
C LEU A 99 -7.38 36.42 1.25
N SER A 100 -7.37 36.27 -0.07
CA SER A 100 -8.60 36.37 -0.87
C SER A 100 -9.49 35.13 -0.66
N GLU A 101 -10.81 35.33 -0.59
CA GLU A 101 -11.79 34.23 -0.64
C GLU A 101 -12.10 33.81 -2.09
N THR A 102 -12.03 34.75 -3.03
CA THR A 102 -12.58 34.60 -4.38
C THR A 102 -11.53 34.31 -5.44
N GLU A 103 -10.26 34.65 -5.17
CA GLU A 103 -9.18 34.36 -6.11
C GLU A 103 -8.61 32.97 -5.83
N GLU A 104 -8.46 32.15 -6.87
CA GLU A 104 -7.76 30.87 -6.79
C GLU A 104 -6.25 31.13 -6.68
N GLU A 105 -5.86 31.58 -5.50
CA GLU A 105 -4.49 31.74 -5.08
C GLU A 105 -4.03 30.36 -4.62
N MET A 106 -3.17 29.65 -5.39
CA MET A 106 -2.57 28.38 -4.93
C MET A 106 -1.19 28.58 -4.31
N GLY A 107 -0.45 29.53 -4.86
CA GLY A 107 0.91 29.89 -4.48
C GLY A 107 1.06 31.39 -4.45
N CYS A 108 1.41 31.94 -3.29
CA CYS A 108 1.45 33.38 -3.04
C CYS A 108 2.84 33.80 -2.55
N GLU A 109 3.39 34.82 -3.18
CA GLU A 109 4.52 35.59 -2.63
C GLU A 109 3.98 36.63 -1.65
N LEU A 110 4.39 36.57 -0.39
CA LEU A 110 4.24 37.65 0.57
C LEU A 110 5.50 38.50 0.55
N ARG A 111 5.40 39.71 0.00
CA ARG A 111 6.51 40.64 -0.11
C ARG A 111 6.31 41.76 0.90
N ALA A 112 7.31 41.99 1.75
CA ALA A 112 7.39 43.23 2.51
C ALA A 112 8.35 44.18 1.81
N SER A 113 8.03 45.47 1.81
CA SER A 113 8.86 46.52 1.21
C SER A 113 8.98 47.77 2.08
N VAL A 114 10.17 48.37 2.09
CA VAL A 114 10.46 49.72 2.60
C VAL A 114 11.18 50.48 1.48
N GLY A 115 10.51 51.46 0.88
CA GLY A 115 11.01 52.13 -0.31
C GLY A 115 11.28 51.11 -1.43
N THR A 116 12.53 51.05 -1.92
CA THR A 116 12.96 50.10 -2.95
C THR A 116 13.50 48.78 -2.41
N GLN A 117 13.68 48.66 -1.09
CA GLN A 117 14.17 47.45 -0.43
C GLN A 117 13.00 46.51 -0.17
N SER A 118 13.16 45.21 -0.43
CA SER A 118 12.11 44.22 -0.16
C SER A 118 12.67 42.84 0.15
N ALA A 119 11.87 42.03 0.85
CA ALA A 119 12.10 40.61 1.03
C ALA A 119 10.79 39.84 0.87
N SER A 120 10.90 38.56 0.50
CA SER A 120 9.75 37.73 0.14
C SER A 120 9.74 36.40 0.87
N GLU A 121 8.52 35.94 1.16
CA GLU A 121 8.19 34.63 1.72
C GLU A 121 7.08 34.01 0.85
N PHE A 122 6.97 32.67 0.78
CA PHE A 122 6.08 32.00 -0.18
C PHE A 122 5.14 31.00 0.48
N ILE A 123 3.84 31.23 0.42
CA ILE A 123 2.84 30.38 1.10
C ILE A 123 1.99 29.61 0.09
N SER A 124 1.55 28.42 0.49
CA SER A 124 0.52 27.67 -0.22
C SER A 124 -0.86 28.11 0.27
N VAL A 125 -1.82 28.22 -0.64
CA VAL A 125 -3.19 28.58 -0.32
C VAL A 125 -4.12 27.54 -0.98
N SER A 126 -4.76 26.69 -0.19
CA SER A 126 -5.79 25.76 -0.69
C SER A 126 -6.65 25.21 0.46
N ASN A 127 -7.88 24.85 0.12
CA ASN A 127 -8.77 24.09 1.00
C ASN A 127 -8.51 22.58 0.92
N ASN A 128 -7.81 22.11 -0.11
CA ASN A 128 -7.43 20.73 -0.31
C ASN A 128 -5.90 20.62 -0.37
N LEU A 129 -5.31 19.83 0.53
CA LEU A 129 -3.86 19.66 0.60
C LEU A 129 -3.30 19.03 -0.67
N GLY A 130 -4.01 18.07 -1.26
CA GLY A 130 -3.59 17.36 -2.47
C GLY A 130 -3.28 18.28 -3.64
N GLU A 131 -3.96 19.42 -3.76
CA GLU A 131 -3.72 20.41 -4.83
C GLU A 131 -2.39 21.14 -4.74
N VAL A 132 -1.79 21.22 -3.54
CA VAL A 132 -0.58 22.01 -3.28
C VAL A 132 0.48 21.24 -2.48
N GLY A 133 0.29 19.93 -2.31
CA GLY A 133 1.04 19.11 -1.36
C GLY A 133 2.53 19.04 -1.71
N ILE A 134 3.37 19.44 -0.76
CA ILE A 134 4.82 19.22 -0.76
C ILE A 134 5.14 18.47 0.51
N SER A 135 5.52 17.21 0.37
CA SER A 135 5.78 16.35 1.52
C SER A 135 7.14 16.66 2.16
N GLY A 136 7.17 16.69 3.48
CA GLY A 136 8.39 16.47 4.25
C GLY A 136 8.56 14.99 4.57
N TYR A 137 9.70 14.64 5.15
CA TYR A 137 9.95 13.27 5.60
C TYR A 137 10.49 13.22 7.03
N LEU A 138 9.79 12.46 7.87
CA LEU A 138 10.19 12.09 9.21
C LEU A 138 9.83 10.62 9.41
N HIS A 139 10.82 9.79 9.73
CA HIS A 139 10.58 8.36 9.90
C HIS A 139 10.38 8.02 11.39
N PRO A 140 9.32 7.28 11.79
CA PRO A 140 9.06 6.99 13.21
C PRO A 140 10.25 6.34 13.92
N ALA A 141 10.94 5.40 13.25
CA ALA A 141 12.12 4.73 13.82
C ALA A 141 13.29 5.68 14.14
N ALA A 142 13.33 6.89 13.58
CA ALA A 142 14.35 7.89 13.89
C ALA A 142 14.14 8.55 15.27
N TYR A 143 12.96 8.40 15.86
CA TYR A 143 12.58 9.01 17.14
C TYR A 143 12.36 7.96 18.23
N SER A 144 13.25 6.95 18.26
CA SER A 144 13.22 5.80 19.16
C SER A 144 13.46 6.13 20.64
N LYS A 145 13.52 7.41 21.00
CA LYS A 145 13.54 7.94 22.37
C LYS A 145 12.78 9.27 22.36
N ALA A 146 12.24 9.71 23.50
CA ALA A 146 11.52 10.98 23.67
C ALA A 146 12.41 12.23 23.45
N ALA A 147 13.10 12.32 22.31
CA ALA A 147 14.02 13.37 21.92
C ALA A 147 13.26 14.55 21.29
N THR A 148 12.38 15.18 22.07
CA THR A 148 11.48 16.26 21.66
C THR A 148 12.19 17.48 21.03
N HIS A 149 13.44 17.73 21.43
CA HIS A 149 14.28 18.78 20.83
C HIS A 149 14.69 18.46 19.39
N LEU A 150 15.00 17.18 19.06
CA LEU A 150 15.28 16.75 17.69
C LEU A 150 14.04 16.87 16.81
N ILE A 151 12.87 16.49 17.34
CA ILE A 151 11.59 16.65 16.64
C ILE A 151 11.37 18.11 16.25
N THR A 152 11.53 19.03 17.21
CA THR A 152 11.33 20.47 16.96
C THR A 152 12.29 20.99 15.88
N ARG A 153 13.56 20.57 15.93
CA ARG A 153 14.58 20.89 14.92
C ARG A 153 14.19 20.35 13.55
N ASP A 154 13.81 19.09 13.46
CA ASP A 154 13.57 18.40 12.19
C ASP A 154 12.27 18.88 11.53
N VAL A 155 11.19 19.05 12.29
CA VAL A 155 9.94 19.65 11.79
C VAL A 155 10.19 21.09 11.29
N ARG A 156 11.02 21.86 12.00
CA ARG A 156 11.43 23.20 11.55
C ARG A 156 12.28 23.13 10.28
N LYS A 157 13.16 22.14 10.13
CA LYS A 157 13.92 21.92 8.89
C LYS A 157 12.97 21.68 7.72
N GLN A 158 11.97 20.80 7.88
CA GLN A 158 10.95 20.54 6.85
C GLN A 158 10.16 21.80 6.49
N TYR A 159 9.79 22.63 7.46
CA TYR A 159 9.14 23.93 7.23
C TYR A 159 9.99 24.87 6.36
N HIS A 160 11.31 24.92 6.56
CA HIS A 160 12.22 25.74 5.75
C HIS A 160 12.44 25.19 4.33
N TYR A 161 12.19 23.90 4.14
CA TYR A 161 12.08 23.29 2.81
C TYR A 161 10.69 23.40 2.21
N TYR A 162 9.80 24.22 2.79
CA TYR A 162 8.46 24.48 2.28
C TYR A 162 7.58 23.21 2.23
N ALA A 163 7.90 22.19 3.02
CA ALA A 163 6.96 21.12 3.27
C ALA A 163 5.69 21.71 3.90
N ASN A 164 4.53 21.29 3.40
CA ASN A 164 3.23 21.68 3.95
C ASN A 164 2.43 20.48 4.47
N TRP A 165 2.97 19.28 4.35
CA TRP A 165 2.48 18.10 5.05
C TRP A 165 3.57 17.06 5.30
N MET A 166 3.29 16.13 6.21
CA MET A 166 4.12 14.95 6.47
C MET A 166 3.23 13.75 6.75
N GLU A 167 3.69 12.57 6.36
CA GLU A 167 3.08 11.29 6.73
C GLU A 167 3.77 10.72 7.96
N TRP A 168 3.00 10.12 8.87
CA TRP A 168 3.53 9.26 9.92
C TRP A 168 3.30 7.80 9.56
N PHE A 169 4.37 7.14 9.12
CA PHE A 169 4.34 5.85 8.43
C PHE A 169 4.39 4.64 9.40
N PHE A 170 3.61 3.57 9.18
CA PHE A 170 3.64 2.31 9.95
C PHE A 170 3.72 2.49 11.47
N TRP A 171 2.79 3.25 12.04
CA TRP A 171 2.88 3.67 13.43
C TRP A 171 1.90 2.95 14.35
N ALA A 172 0.74 2.53 13.86
CA ALA A 172 -0.32 2.00 14.71
C ALA A 172 0.03 0.59 15.21
N PRO A 173 -0.41 0.19 16.41
CA PRO A 173 -0.36 -1.21 16.85
C PRO A 173 -1.03 -2.16 15.87
N ASP A 174 -2.11 -1.69 15.24
CA ASP A 174 -2.79 -2.29 14.10
C ASP A 174 -3.28 -1.19 13.14
N ASP A 175 -3.01 -1.34 11.84
CA ASP A 175 -3.29 -0.31 10.83
C ASP A 175 -4.78 -0.26 10.39
N TRP A 176 -5.64 -1.10 10.98
CA TRP A 176 -7.08 -1.16 10.73
C TRP A 176 -7.95 -1.04 11.99
N GLY A 177 -7.79 -1.93 12.97
CA GLY A 177 -8.70 -2.08 14.12
C GLY A 177 -8.24 -1.45 15.43
N LEU A 178 -6.93 -1.24 15.63
CA LEU A 178 -6.38 -0.57 16.83
C LEU A 178 -5.43 0.58 16.47
N MET A 179 -6.01 1.75 16.24
CA MET A 179 -5.30 3.01 15.93
C MET A 179 -5.28 4.00 17.11
N THR A 180 -5.61 3.57 18.33
CA THR A 180 -5.59 4.39 19.55
C THR A 180 -4.94 3.66 20.72
N PRO A 181 -3.61 3.46 20.69
CA PRO A 181 -2.89 2.84 21.80
C PRO A 181 -3.01 3.67 23.08
N THR A 182 -3.02 2.99 24.23
CA THR A 182 -3.17 3.61 25.56
C THR A 182 -1.85 3.71 26.34
N GLY A 183 -0.81 3.00 25.90
CA GLY A 183 0.51 2.99 26.54
C GLY A 183 1.40 4.20 26.16
N PRO A 184 2.45 4.49 26.95
CA PRO A 184 3.41 5.57 26.64
C PRO A 184 4.28 5.27 25.40
N SER A 185 4.38 4.00 25.03
CA SER A 185 5.01 3.51 23.80
C SER A 185 4.43 2.16 23.41
N TRP A 186 4.63 1.78 22.16
CA TRP A 186 4.22 0.49 21.59
C TRP A 186 5.10 0.14 20.38
N PHE A 187 5.04 -1.10 19.93
CA PHE A 187 5.57 -1.49 18.63
C PHE A 187 4.44 -1.50 17.59
N SER A 188 4.68 -0.94 16.41
CA SER A 188 3.69 -0.95 15.33
C SER A 188 3.44 -2.36 14.79
N GLY A 189 2.24 -2.59 14.25
CA GLY A 189 1.80 -3.91 13.78
C GLY A 189 2.47 -4.35 12.49
N GLN A 190 2.70 -3.43 11.55
CA GLN A 190 3.25 -3.78 10.24
C GLN A 190 4.78 -3.99 10.27
N ALA A 191 5.54 -3.01 10.76
CA ALA A 191 7.00 -3.02 10.68
C ALA A 191 7.72 -3.07 12.02
N ARG A 192 6.97 -3.18 13.13
CA ARG A 192 7.51 -3.26 14.48
C ARG A 192 8.42 -2.07 14.81
N TYR A 193 8.04 -0.88 14.34
CA TYR A 193 8.68 0.35 14.76
C TYR A 193 8.27 0.65 16.18
N GLN A 194 9.24 0.93 17.04
CA GLN A 194 8.94 1.42 18.37
C GLN A 194 8.46 2.87 18.25
N VAL A 195 7.24 3.12 18.66
CA VAL A 195 6.60 4.44 18.64
C VAL A 195 6.38 4.89 20.07
N PHE A 196 6.62 6.16 20.33
CA PHE A 196 6.42 6.81 21.62
C PHE A 196 5.30 7.83 21.49
N ASP A 197 4.29 7.76 22.35
CA ASP A 197 3.13 8.65 22.33
C ASP A 197 3.56 10.12 22.39
N VAL A 198 4.50 10.42 23.29
CA VAL A 198 5.05 11.77 23.48
C VAL A 198 5.76 12.30 22.22
N SER A 199 6.47 11.45 21.49
CA SER A 199 7.16 11.84 20.25
C SER A 199 6.15 12.08 19.13
N LEU A 200 5.19 11.18 18.97
CA LEU A 200 4.12 11.30 17.98
C LEU A 200 3.32 12.59 18.18
N ARG A 201 2.80 12.81 19.40
CA ARG A 201 2.08 14.03 19.75
C ARG A 201 2.93 15.27 19.51
N LYS A 202 4.22 15.24 19.85
CA LYS A 202 5.11 16.38 19.65
C LYS A 202 5.31 16.70 18.17
N VAL A 203 5.49 15.70 17.31
CA VAL A 203 5.60 15.92 15.86
C VAL A 203 4.32 16.59 15.34
N ILE A 204 3.15 16.10 15.74
CA ILE A 204 1.87 16.65 15.30
C ILE A 204 1.69 18.09 15.77
N GLU A 205 1.94 18.34 17.06
CA GLU A 205 1.89 19.67 17.65
C GLU A 205 2.83 20.67 16.93
N GLU A 206 4.09 20.26 16.69
CA GLU A 206 5.08 21.10 16.00
C GLU A 206 4.70 21.36 14.54
N ALA A 207 4.09 20.38 13.86
CA ALA A 207 3.63 20.52 12.49
C ALA A 207 2.43 21.46 12.38
N HIS A 208 1.41 21.26 13.22
CA HIS A 208 0.21 22.11 13.27
C HIS A 208 0.54 23.56 13.61
N ARG A 209 1.46 23.79 14.56
CA ARG A 209 1.91 25.15 14.92
C ARG A 209 2.51 25.90 13.72
N ARG A 210 3.05 25.18 12.75
CA ARG A 210 3.65 25.70 11.51
C ARG A 210 2.72 25.63 10.30
N GLY A 211 1.43 25.35 10.52
CA GLY A 211 0.45 25.21 9.44
C GLY A 211 0.79 24.10 8.45
N MET A 212 1.45 23.02 8.92
CA MET A 212 1.67 21.81 8.15
C MET A 212 0.65 20.75 8.56
N LYS A 213 0.24 19.92 7.60
CA LYS A 213 -0.72 18.82 7.81
C LYS A 213 -0.01 17.53 8.22
N MET A 214 -0.63 16.78 9.12
CA MET A 214 -0.16 15.45 9.51
C MET A 214 -1.12 14.38 9.02
N ILE A 215 -0.59 13.48 8.19
CA ILE A 215 -1.37 12.40 7.57
C ILE A 215 -0.99 11.08 8.24
N THR A 216 -1.98 10.33 8.71
CA THR A 216 -1.77 8.98 9.23
C THR A 216 -1.62 7.99 8.08
N TYR A 217 -0.70 7.04 8.20
CA TYR A 217 -0.75 5.81 7.41
C TYR A 217 -1.98 4.98 7.83
N GLY A 218 -2.62 4.31 6.89
CA GLY A 218 -3.73 3.39 7.16
C GLY A 218 -3.78 2.24 6.17
N LYS A 219 -4.50 1.18 6.52
CA LYS A 219 -4.64 -0.01 5.68
C LYS A 219 -6.02 -0.65 5.83
N HIS A 220 -6.42 -1.42 4.84
CA HIS A 220 -7.60 -2.29 4.92
C HIS A 220 -7.36 -3.62 5.63
N GLN A 221 -6.13 -3.88 6.09
CA GLN A 221 -5.70 -5.13 6.69
C GLN A 221 -5.29 -4.93 8.14
N GLY A 222 -5.57 -5.94 8.96
CA GLY A 222 -5.06 -6.01 10.32
C GLY A 222 -3.59 -6.43 10.34
N GLY A 223 -2.79 -5.92 11.28
CA GLY A 223 -1.36 -6.19 11.40
C GLY A 223 -0.90 -6.47 12.84
N GLY A 224 0.17 -7.27 12.95
CA GLY A 224 0.83 -7.54 14.23
C GLY A 224 -0.05 -8.27 15.26
N PRO A 225 0.36 -8.29 16.54
CA PRO A 225 -0.36 -8.99 17.60
C PRO A 225 -1.79 -8.50 17.80
N GLU A 226 -2.02 -7.20 17.63
CA GLU A 226 -3.32 -6.56 17.87
C GLU A 226 -4.33 -6.91 16.75
N GLY A 227 -3.88 -6.93 15.50
CA GLY A 227 -4.72 -7.41 14.39
C GLY A 227 -5.11 -8.89 14.57
N TRP A 228 -4.18 -9.73 15.03
CA TRP A 228 -4.48 -11.14 15.33
C TRP A 228 -5.33 -11.34 16.58
N GLU A 229 -5.18 -10.50 17.60
CA GLU A 229 -6.07 -10.51 18.76
C GLU A 229 -7.50 -10.11 18.35
N LEU A 230 -7.64 -9.22 17.37
CA LEU A 230 -8.95 -8.88 16.81
C LEU A 230 -9.59 -10.07 16.07
N VAL A 231 -8.80 -10.89 15.36
CA VAL A 231 -9.27 -12.19 14.79
C VAL A 231 -9.77 -13.13 15.87
N ARG A 232 -9.12 -13.15 17.04
CA ARG A 232 -9.56 -13.95 18.18
C ARG A 232 -10.92 -13.47 18.69
N ARG A 233 -11.07 -12.17 18.88
CA ARG A 233 -12.25 -11.54 19.50
C ARG A 233 -13.46 -11.47 18.57
N HIS A 234 -13.22 -11.19 17.29
CA HIS A 234 -14.23 -11.02 16.25
C HIS A 234 -13.89 -11.84 15.00
N PRO A 235 -13.83 -13.18 15.09
CA PRO A 235 -13.54 -14.02 13.92
C PRO A 235 -14.49 -13.79 12.75
N GLU A 236 -15.73 -13.38 13.01
CA GLU A 236 -16.73 -13.01 12.00
C GLU A 236 -16.35 -11.79 11.15
N TYR A 237 -15.41 -10.97 11.60
CA TYR A 237 -14.92 -9.81 10.84
C TYR A 237 -13.86 -10.15 9.82
N PHE A 238 -13.35 -11.39 9.76
CA PHE A 238 -12.20 -11.73 8.93
C PHE A 238 -12.57 -12.78 7.88
N LEU A 239 -11.93 -12.66 6.72
CA LEU A 239 -12.11 -13.63 5.65
C LEU A 239 -11.47 -14.97 6.02
N PRO A 240 -12.15 -16.11 5.78
CA PRO A 240 -11.51 -17.41 5.83
C PRO A 240 -10.66 -17.65 4.57
N ASN A 241 -9.57 -18.41 4.71
CA ASN A 241 -8.79 -18.97 3.61
C ASN A 241 -9.44 -20.25 3.06
N ALA A 242 -8.79 -20.90 2.09
CA ALA A 242 -9.28 -22.13 1.45
C ALA A 242 -9.53 -23.30 2.42
N LEU A 243 -8.93 -23.28 3.61
CA LEU A 243 -9.07 -24.30 4.65
C LEU A 243 -10.13 -23.93 5.71
N GLY A 244 -10.75 -22.75 5.60
CA GLY A 244 -11.68 -22.23 6.59
C GLY A 244 -11.01 -21.55 7.79
N GLN A 245 -9.69 -21.38 7.75
CA GLN A 245 -8.93 -20.67 8.78
C GLN A 245 -8.94 -19.17 8.49
N PRO A 246 -8.73 -18.28 9.48
CA PRO A 246 -8.54 -16.86 9.21
C PRO A 246 -7.45 -16.60 8.16
N SER A 247 -7.75 -15.76 7.18
CA SER A 247 -6.83 -15.36 6.11
C SER A 247 -5.75 -14.43 6.65
N GLY A 248 -4.50 -14.66 6.25
CA GLY A 248 -3.35 -13.89 6.71
C GLY A 248 -2.05 -14.68 6.73
N ASN A 249 -1.01 -14.08 7.29
CA ASN A 249 0.25 -14.75 7.64
C ASN A 249 0.65 -14.43 9.08
N TRP A 250 1.23 -15.40 9.77
CA TRP A 250 1.65 -15.27 11.17
C TRP A 250 2.83 -16.19 11.49
N ASP A 251 3.56 -15.85 12.55
CA ASP A 251 4.46 -16.76 13.26
C ASP A 251 4.15 -16.60 14.76
N VAL A 252 3.83 -17.71 15.43
CA VAL A 252 3.37 -17.69 16.82
C VAL A 252 4.44 -17.13 17.76
N GLU A 253 5.70 -17.48 17.53
CA GLU A 253 6.81 -17.02 18.37
C GLU A 253 7.05 -15.52 18.20
N ASP A 254 7.03 -15.03 16.97
CA ASP A 254 7.24 -13.61 16.72
C ASP A 254 6.10 -12.75 17.23
N LEU A 255 4.85 -13.20 17.12
CA LEU A 255 3.71 -12.48 17.71
C LEU A 255 3.79 -12.47 19.24
N GLU A 256 4.12 -13.60 19.88
CA GLU A 256 4.30 -13.66 21.34
C GLU A 256 5.45 -12.75 21.81
N LYS A 257 6.54 -12.71 21.04
CA LYS A 257 7.74 -11.92 21.37
C LYS A 257 7.78 -10.56 20.67
N TRP A 258 6.64 -10.09 20.16
CA TRP A 258 6.56 -8.84 19.40
C TRP A 258 6.97 -7.64 20.23
N GLN A 259 6.73 -7.65 21.54
CA GLN A 259 7.10 -6.55 22.43
C GLN A 259 8.54 -6.65 22.99
N VAL A 260 9.31 -7.68 22.63
CA VAL A 260 10.69 -7.90 23.16
C VAL A 260 11.72 -7.03 22.43
N GLU A 261 12.24 -5.99 23.09
CA GLU A 261 13.22 -5.07 22.50
C GLU A 261 14.42 -5.77 21.84
N GLY A 262 14.91 -5.22 20.73
CA GLY A 262 16.10 -5.73 20.01
C GLY A 262 15.88 -6.97 19.15
N ARG A 263 14.74 -7.67 19.28
CA ARG A 263 14.39 -8.79 18.38
C ARG A 263 14.17 -8.28 16.96
N ARG A 264 14.27 -9.14 15.94
CA ARG A 264 13.71 -8.89 14.60
C ARG A 264 12.79 -10.05 14.25
N PRO A 265 11.59 -9.78 13.71
CA PRO A 265 10.72 -10.87 13.27
C PRO A 265 11.36 -11.59 12.08
N LYS A 266 11.09 -12.89 11.95
CA LYS A 266 11.56 -13.74 10.84
C LYS A 266 11.06 -13.20 9.50
N TYR A 267 9.81 -12.76 9.48
CA TYR A 267 9.19 -12.09 8.34
C TYR A 267 8.98 -10.61 8.65
N GLY A 268 9.07 -9.75 7.63
CA GLY A 268 8.96 -8.31 7.81
C GLY A 268 7.58 -7.82 8.27
N TRP A 269 6.53 -8.64 8.13
CA TRP A 269 5.14 -8.25 8.38
C TRP A 269 4.21 -9.47 8.56
N TYR A 270 3.39 -9.44 9.61
CA TYR A 270 2.30 -10.39 9.85
C TYR A 270 0.95 -9.67 9.75
N HIS A 271 0.02 -10.21 8.97
CA HIS A 271 -1.25 -9.56 8.68
C HIS A 271 -2.41 -10.53 8.61
N THR A 272 -3.61 -9.96 8.64
CA THR A 272 -4.89 -10.64 8.46
C THR A 272 -5.84 -9.75 7.64
N VAL A 273 -6.86 -10.35 7.02
CA VAL A 273 -7.73 -9.66 6.06
C VAL A 273 -9.17 -9.57 6.59
N PRO A 274 -9.61 -8.37 7.04
CA PRO A 274 -10.99 -8.11 7.37
C PRO A 274 -11.93 -8.31 6.17
N ASP A 275 -13.11 -8.86 6.42
CA ASP A 275 -14.22 -8.96 5.48
C ASP A 275 -15.02 -7.66 5.44
N ILE A 276 -14.47 -6.68 4.74
CA ILE A 276 -15.08 -5.37 4.49
C ILE A 276 -16.30 -5.41 3.54
N ARG A 277 -16.79 -6.60 3.14
CA ARG A 277 -18.14 -6.74 2.57
C ARG A 277 -19.20 -6.61 3.65
N ARG A 278 -18.85 -6.97 4.89
CA ARG A 278 -19.72 -6.79 6.05
C ARG A 278 -19.66 -5.34 6.52
N VAL A 279 -20.85 -4.78 6.76
CA VAL A 279 -20.98 -3.39 7.20
C VAL A 279 -20.41 -3.18 8.60
N ASP A 280 -20.55 -4.15 9.49
CA ASP A 280 -20.03 -4.07 10.87
C ASP A 280 -18.50 -4.07 10.92
N ALA A 281 -17.83 -4.93 10.14
CA ALA A 281 -16.37 -4.91 10.00
C ALA A 281 -15.90 -3.59 9.37
N LEU A 282 -16.53 -3.14 8.28
CA LEU A 282 -16.22 -1.85 7.66
C LEU A 282 -16.36 -0.70 8.66
N ASP A 283 -17.47 -0.65 9.40
CA ASP A 283 -17.73 0.39 10.41
C ASP A 283 -16.74 0.35 11.56
N HIS A 284 -16.25 -0.83 11.94
CA HIS A 284 -15.19 -0.98 12.93
C HIS A 284 -13.91 -0.27 12.47
N GLY A 285 -13.46 -0.49 11.24
CA GLY A 285 -12.30 0.20 10.67
C GLY A 285 -12.49 1.72 10.57
N ILE A 286 -13.68 2.18 10.14
CA ILE A 286 -14.02 3.61 10.11
C ILE A 286 -13.97 4.22 11.52
N ALA A 287 -14.51 3.50 12.52
CA ALA A 287 -14.51 3.94 13.90
C ALA A 287 -13.09 4.03 14.49
N ALA A 288 -12.20 3.10 14.15
CA ALA A 288 -10.80 3.16 14.56
C ALA A 288 -10.08 4.40 13.99
N ILE A 289 -10.33 4.73 12.71
CA ILE A 289 -9.82 5.97 12.10
C ILE A 289 -10.36 7.19 12.85
N LEU A 290 -11.67 7.29 13.07
CA LEU A 290 -12.30 8.40 13.80
C LEU A 290 -11.74 8.56 15.23
N ALA A 291 -11.55 7.45 15.93
CA ALA A 291 -10.98 7.45 17.27
C ALA A 291 -9.55 7.99 17.24
N SER A 292 -8.74 7.61 16.25
CA SER A 292 -7.37 8.11 16.08
C SER A 292 -7.33 9.60 15.73
N ILE A 293 -8.26 10.09 14.89
CA ILE A 293 -8.42 11.52 14.57
C ILE A 293 -8.66 12.29 15.87
N LYS A 294 -9.58 11.81 16.71
CA LYS A 294 -9.88 12.44 18.00
C LYS A 294 -8.67 12.38 18.96
N ALA A 295 -7.93 11.29 18.98
CA ALA A 295 -6.82 11.08 19.90
C ALA A 295 -5.57 11.90 19.54
N TYR A 296 -5.30 12.09 18.25
CA TYR A 296 -4.04 12.65 17.75
C TYR A 296 -4.19 13.92 16.92
N GLY A 297 -5.37 14.21 16.38
CA GLY A 297 -5.61 15.39 15.54
C GLY A 297 -5.13 15.21 14.10
N TRP A 298 -5.19 14.00 13.54
CA TRP A 298 -4.81 13.75 12.15
C TRP A 298 -5.60 14.63 11.17
N ASP A 299 -4.94 15.09 10.11
CA ASP A 299 -5.53 15.91 9.05
C ASP A 299 -5.96 15.09 7.83
N GLY A 300 -5.54 13.83 7.75
CA GLY A 300 -5.92 12.92 6.68
C GLY A 300 -5.36 11.52 6.89
N VAL A 301 -5.75 10.60 6.02
CA VAL A 301 -5.24 9.22 5.95
C VAL A 301 -4.70 8.94 4.56
N ARG A 302 -3.54 8.29 4.47
CA ARG A 302 -3.01 7.73 3.21
C ARG A 302 -3.01 6.21 3.31
N PHE A 303 -3.88 5.58 2.52
CA PHE A 303 -4.06 4.14 2.51
C PHE A 303 -2.99 3.41 1.69
N ASP A 304 -2.59 2.23 2.16
CA ASP A 304 -1.77 1.28 1.41
C ASP A 304 -2.57 0.02 1.11
N GLY A 305 -3.45 0.11 0.11
CA GLY A 305 -4.62 -0.74 -0.01
C GLY A 305 -5.75 -0.23 0.89
N HIS A 306 -6.83 0.21 0.26
CA HIS A 306 -8.02 0.77 0.90
C HIS A 306 -9.18 -0.23 0.90
N TYR A 307 -10.39 0.20 1.24
CA TYR A 307 -11.56 -0.66 1.45
C TYR A 307 -12.16 -1.25 0.16
N THR A 308 -11.30 -1.84 -0.66
CA THR A 308 -11.58 -2.50 -1.94
C THR A 308 -12.05 -3.93 -1.73
N THR A 309 -13.14 -4.31 -2.39
CA THR A 309 -13.77 -5.64 -2.32
C THR A 309 -13.74 -6.37 -3.67
N GLY A 310 -12.97 -5.93 -4.65
CA GLY A 310 -12.95 -6.53 -6.00
C GLY A 310 -14.26 -6.38 -6.80
N VAL A 311 -15.36 -5.98 -6.15
CA VAL A 311 -16.63 -5.61 -6.76
C VAL A 311 -16.72 -4.08 -6.77
N ASP A 312 -16.68 -3.48 -7.96
CA ASP A 312 -16.56 -2.02 -8.12
C ASP A 312 -17.63 -1.24 -7.33
N ALA A 313 -18.90 -1.62 -7.49
CA ALA A 313 -20.02 -0.93 -6.86
C ALA A 313 -19.96 -0.98 -5.32
N LEU A 314 -19.63 -2.15 -4.74
CA LEU A 314 -19.48 -2.30 -3.30
C LEU A 314 -18.26 -1.52 -2.78
N SER A 315 -17.16 -1.53 -3.53
CA SER A 315 -15.94 -0.80 -3.16
C SER A 315 -16.14 0.71 -3.22
N ALA A 316 -16.83 1.21 -4.25
CA ALA A 316 -17.27 2.61 -4.33
C ALA A 316 -18.22 2.97 -3.18
N TRP A 317 -19.15 2.09 -2.81
CA TRP A 317 -20.02 2.29 -1.64
C TRP A 317 -19.24 2.34 -0.33
N ASN A 318 -18.26 1.44 -0.14
CA ASN A 318 -17.39 1.43 1.04
C ASN A 318 -16.59 2.74 1.14
N MET A 319 -16.01 3.21 0.02
CA MET A 319 -15.27 4.47 -0.05
C MET A 319 -16.15 5.67 0.27
N ARG A 320 -17.34 5.73 -0.31
CA ARG A 320 -18.32 6.78 -0.05
C ARG A 320 -18.72 6.81 1.42
N ARG A 321 -19.03 5.66 2.01
CA ARG A 321 -19.39 5.53 3.44
C ARG A 321 -18.27 6.02 4.35
N LEU A 322 -17.02 5.64 4.08
CA LEU A 322 -15.85 6.14 4.81
C LEU A 322 -15.78 7.68 4.73
N LYS A 323 -15.83 8.25 3.51
CA LYS A 323 -15.73 9.70 3.30
C LYS A 323 -16.86 10.46 3.97
N GLU A 324 -18.11 10.06 3.77
CA GLU A 324 -19.28 10.71 4.38
C GLU A 324 -19.21 10.70 5.91
N THR A 325 -18.85 9.55 6.49
CA THR A 325 -18.76 9.38 7.95
C THR A 325 -17.62 10.22 8.54
N VAL A 326 -16.45 10.20 7.91
CA VAL A 326 -15.28 10.93 8.38
C VAL A 326 -15.43 12.43 8.17
N TRP A 327 -15.89 12.90 7.01
CA TRP A 327 -16.09 14.34 6.77
C TRP A 327 -17.18 14.95 7.63
N LYS A 328 -18.19 14.18 8.03
CA LYS A 328 -19.17 14.63 9.02
C LYS A 328 -18.53 14.90 10.38
N ALA A 329 -17.55 14.09 10.79
CA ALA A 329 -16.87 14.23 12.08
C ALA A 329 -15.66 15.19 12.03
N ALA A 330 -14.96 15.23 10.89
CA ALA A 330 -13.74 16.00 10.64
C ALA A 330 -13.79 16.66 9.24
N PRO A 331 -14.47 17.81 9.09
CA PRO A 331 -14.56 18.51 7.82
C PRO A 331 -13.18 18.89 7.26
N GLY A 332 -12.96 18.59 5.98
CA GLY A 332 -11.69 18.85 5.31
C GLY A 332 -10.59 17.82 5.59
N PHE A 333 -10.91 16.69 6.23
CA PHE A 333 -10.00 15.55 6.34
C PHE A 333 -9.59 15.03 4.94
N GLN A 334 -8.30 14.73 4.75
CA GLN A 334 -7.76 14.37 3.45
C GLN A 334 -7.70 12.85 3.26
N PHE A 335 -7.87 12.38 2.03
CA PHE A 335 -7.75 10.96 1.67
C PHE A 335 -6.68 10.79 0.60
N GLY A 336 -5.76 9.85 0.81
CA GLY A 336 -4.77 9.44 -0.16
C GLY A 336 -4.71 7.93 -0.32
N PHE A 337 -4.25 7.48 -1.48
CA PHE A 337 -4.26 6.07 -1.86
C PHE A 337 -2.94 5.72 -2.53
N ASN A 338 -2.21 4.77 -1.97
CA ASN A 338 -1.10 4.12 -2.66
C ASN A 338 -1.69 3.29 -3.80
N VAL A 339 -1.35 3.64 -5.03
CA VAL A 339 -1.74 2.89 -6.22
C VAL A 339 -0.48 2.57 -7.01
N SER A 340 -0.28 1.28 -7.30
CA SER A 340 0.93 0.81 -8.00
C SER A 340 0.87 1.00 -9.52
N SER A 341 -0.19 1.61 -10.07
CA SER A 341 -0.35 1.89 -11.50
C SER A 341 -0.88 3.29 -11.80
N GLY A 342 -0.83 3.66 -13.08
CA GLY A 342 -1.66 4.75 -13.62
C GLY A 342 -3.10 4.30 -13.88
N PRO A 343 -4.04 5.26 -14.07
CA PRO A 343 -5.46 4.99 -14.27
C PRO A 343 -5.77 4.22 -15.56
N GLY A 344 -4.93 4.34 -16.60
CA GLY A 344 -5.07 3.57 -17.85
C GLY A 344 -4.84 2.07 -17.70
N ASN A 345 -4.25 1.63 -16.57
CA ASN A 345 -4.04 0.23 -16.25
C ASN A 345 -5.05 -0.26 -15.19
N LEU A 346 -6.06 0.54 -14.85
CA LEU A 346 -7.15 0.06 -14.01
C LEU A 346 -8.03 -0.87 -14.83
N SER A 347 -8.38 -2.02 -14.27
CA SER A 347 -9.37 -2.89 -14.88
C SER A 347 -10.72 -2.14 -14.98
N ALA A 348 -11.53 -2.52 -15.97
CA ALA A 348 -12.90 -1.99 -16.12
C ALA A 348 -13.74 -2.16 -14.84
N HIS A 349 -13.38 -3.12 -13.98
CA HIS A 349 -14.03 -3.46 -12.72
C HIS A 349 -13.63 -2.57 -11.52
N ARG A 350 -12.89 -1.47 -11.71
CA ARG A 350 -12.51 -0.53 -10.63
C ARG A 350 -12.73 0.94 -10.99
N GLN A 351 -13.56 1.20 -11.99
CA GLN A 351 -13.72 2.56 -12.50
C GLN A 351 -14.55 3.43 -11.54
N HIS A 352 -15.57 2.89 -10.89
CA HIS A 352 -16.38 3.65 -9.95
C HIS A 352 -15.62 3.91 -8.65
N GLU A 353 -15.00 2.89 -8.06
CA GLU A 353 -14.23 3.01 -6.80
C GLU A 353 -13.15 4.08 -6.91
N MET A 354 -12.35 4.05 -7.98
CA MET A 354 -11.25 5.01 -8.16
C MET A 354 -11.77 6.43 -8.39
N ARG A 355 -12.86 6.59 -9.16
CA ARG A 355 -13.51 7.90 -9.30
C ARG A 355 -14.03 8.41 -7.96
N GLU A 356 -14.63 7.54 -7.15
CA GLU A 356 -15.14 7.88 -5.82
C GLU A 356 -14.02 8.26 -4.85
N GLY A 357 -12.88 7.56 -4.89
CA GLY A 357 -11.68 7.90 -4.13
C GLY A 357 -11.07 9.25 -4.53
N MET A 358 -11.04 9.57 -5.83
CA MET A 358 -10.51 10.84 -6.34
C MET A 358 -11.46 12.03 -6.17
N ALA A 359 -12.78 11.80 -6.16
CA ALA A 359 -13.77 12.84 -5.97
C ALA A 359 -13.54 13.62 -4.65
N GLY A 360 -13.69 14.94 -4.70
CA GLY A 360 -13.39 15.83 -3.57
C GLY A 360 -11.89 16.05 -3.32
N GLY A 361 -11.03 15.66 -4.25
CA GLY A 361 -9.58 15.91 -4.21
C GLY A 361 -8.78 14.86 -3.45
N GLY A 362 -9.01 13.59 -3.80
CA GLY A 362 -8.17 12.49 -3.33
C GLY A 362 -6.73 12.59 -3.84
N MET A 363 -5.78 12.09 -3.05
CA MET A 363 -4.37 11.96 -3.42
C MET A 363 -4.11 10.59 -4.04
N TRP A 364 -3.68 10.57 -5.30
CA TRP A 364 -3.19 9.37 -5.98
C TRP A 364 -1.68 9.25 -5.79
N ALA A 365 -1.23 8.39 -4.89
CA ALA A 365 0.18 8.21 -4.56
C ALA A 365 0.77 7.02 -5.32
N VAL A 366 1.81 7.22 -6.13
CA VAL A 366 2.50 6.16 -6.86
C VAL A 366 3.86 5.87 -6.23
N GLU A 367 3.94 4.77 -5.48
CA GLU A 367 5.20 4.34 -4.86
C GLU A 367 6.23 3.83 -5.87
N ARG A 368 5.77 3.14 -6.92
CA ARG A 368 6.66 2.43 -7.86
C ARG A 368 7.55 3.36 -8.70
N LEU A 369 7.21 4.64 -8.83
CA LEU A 369 8.05 5.62 -9.53
C LEU A 369 9.46 5.71 -8.95
N LYS A 370 9.66 5.33 -7.69
CA LYS A 370 10.98 5.26 -7.05
C LYS A 370 11.95 4.33 -7.77
N SER A 371 11.42 3.38 -8.54
CA SER A 371 12.15 2.41 -9.36
C SER A 371 11.98 2.65 -10.86
N ASP A 372 11.66 3.89 -11.23
CA ASP A 372 11.54 4.39 -12.61
C ASP A 372 10.44 3.71 -13.44
N GLY A 373 9.30 3.39 -12.83
CA GLY A 373 8.16 2.82 -13.56
C GLY A 373 7.04 2.34 -12.65
N TYR A 374 6.19 1.45 -13.16
CA TYR A 374 5.08 0.85 -12.41
C TYR A 374 5.34 -0.60 -11.98
N GLY A 375 6.50 -1.18 -12.32
CA GLY A 375 6.88 -2.54 -11.94
C GLY A 375 8.13 -3.04 -12.66
N PRO A 376 8.65 -4.24 -12.33
CA PRO A 376 9.87 -4.80 -12.93
C PRO A 376 9.86 -4.88 -14.46
N GLY A 377 8.69 -5.10 -15.09
CA GLY A 377 8.49 -5.11 -16.54
C GLY A 377 7.95 -3.80 -17.14
N LEU A 378 7.65 -2.80 -16.31
CA LEU A 378 7.04 -1.53 -16.70
C LEU A 378 7.95 -0.34 -16.36
N LYS A 379 9.27 -0.54 -16.46
CA LYS A 379 10.25 0.54 -16.29
C LYS A 379 10.35 1.40 -17.53
N TYR A 380 10.56 2.69 -17.33
CA TYR A 380 10.87 3.61 -18.40
C TYR A 380 12.32 3.46 -18.84
N ALA A 381 12.52 3.23 -20.14
CA ALA A 381 13.83 3.26 -20.76
C ALA A 381 14.22 4.68 -21.20
N THR A 382 13.25 5.51 -21.59
CA THR A 382 13.50 6.82 -22.21
C THR A 382 12.79 7.97 -21.51
N TRP A 383 13.41 9.15 -21.56
CA TRP A 383 12.83 10.38 -21.00
C TRP A 383 11.57 10.82 -21.74
N THR A 384 11.51 10.69 -23.06
CA THR A 384 10.30 10.98 -23.84
C THR A 384 9.11 10.16 -23.34
N ARG A 385 9.29 8.84 -23.16
CA ARG A 385 8.22 7.96 -22.67
C ARG A 385 7.80 8.32 -21.24
N TYR A 386 8.77 8.60 -20.35
CA TYR A 386 8.48 9.05 -18.99
C TYR A 386 7.64 10.34 -19.02
N ALA A 387 8.08 11.37 -19.76
CA ALA A 387 7.43 12.67 -19.79
C ALA A 387 5.99 12.60 -20.31
N GLU A 388 5.76 11.95 -21.45
CA GLU A 388 4.44 11.89 -22.09
C GLU A 388 3.46 10.99 -21.33
N HIS A 389 3.93 9.84 -20.84
CA HIS A 389 3.07 8.91 -20.13
C HIS A 389 2.68 9.46 -18.74
N GLU A 390 3.63 10.02 -17.98
CA GLU A 390 3.33 10.59 -16.67
C GLU A 390 2.43 11.83 -16.78
N LEU A 391 2.59 12.64 -17.82
CA LEU A 391 1.65 13.73 -18.13
C LEU A 391 0.24 13.17 -18.38
N THR A 392 0.12 12.15 -19.23
CA THR A 392 -1.18 11.52 -19.53
C THR A 392 -1.85 10.97 -18.27
N VAL A 393 -1.10 10.25 -17.45
CA VAL A 393 -1.55 9.69 -16.17
C VAL A 393 -2.03 10.78 -15.22
N ALA A 394 -1.21 11.81 -15.00
CA ALA A 394 -1.54 12.90 -14.10
C ALA A 394 -2.82 13.64 -14.54
N LYS A 395 -3.01 13.86 -15.85
CA LYS A 395 -4.21 14.52 -16.38
C LYS A 395 -5.46 13.67 -16.29
N ALA A 396 -5.34 12.35 -16.46
CA ALA A 396 -6.45 11.44 -16.21
C ALA A 396 -6.89 11.52 -14.74
N ILE A 397 -5.96 11.53 -13.78
CA ILE A 397 -6.26 11.65 -12.35
C ILE A 397 -6.91 13.01 -12.01
N GLN A 398 -6.37 14.10 -12.56
CA GLN A 398 -6.95 15.45 -12.39
C GLN A 398 -8.36 15.54 -12.97
N ALA A 399 -8.67 14.83 -14.06
CA ALA A 399 -10.01 14.77 -14.63
C ALA A 399 -11.01 14.04 -13.71
N LEU A 400 -10.54 13.12 -12.85
CA LEU A 400 -11.36 12.49 -11.80
C LEU A 400 -11.51 13.37 -10.54
N GLY A 401 -10.90 14.56 -10.53
CA GLY A 401 -10.88 15.46 -9.39
C GLY A 401 -9.76 15.23 -8.39
N GLY A 402 -8.86 14.27 -8.65
CA GLY A 402 -7.75 13.94 -7.77
C GLY A 402 -6.48 14.76 -8.02
N SER A 403 -5.46 14.48 -7.21
CA SER A 403 -4.11 15.04 -7.34
C SER A 403 -3.09 13.91 -7.53
N TYR A 404 -2.08 14.13 -8.37
CA TYR A 404 -1.09 13.11 -8.72
C TYR A 404 0.18 13.25 -7.88
N HIS A 405 0.53 12.23 -7.12
CA HIS A 405 1.66 12.24 -6.19
C HIS A 405 2.58 11.04 -6.45
N GLY A 406 3.89 11.23 -6.33
CA GLY A 406 4.86 10.20 -6.68
C GLY A 406 6.01 10.11 -5.67
N TYR A 407 6.37 8.89 -5.27
CA TYR A 407 7.62 8.64 -4.57
C TYR A 407 8.75 8.64 -5.59
N LEU A 408 9.54 9.70 -5.63
CA LEU A 408 10.54 9.87 -6.69
C LEU A 408 11.92 9.30 -6.32
N ARG A 409 12.25 9.18 -5.03
CA ARG A 409 13.58 8.79 -4.51
C ARG A 409 14.71 9.55 -5.22
N LEU A 410 14.75 10.85 -4.99
CA LEU A 410 15.70 11.75 -5.63
C LEU A 410 17.03 11.82 -4.87
N ASP A 411 18.09 12.10 -5.62
CA ASP A 411 19.45 12.41 -5.18
C ASP A 411 20.01 13.62 -5.96
N ASP A 412 21.31 13.89 -5.86
CA ASP A 412 21.99 15.02 -6.50
C ASP A 412 22.39 14.76 -7.97
N SER A 413 21.87 13.69 -8.60
CA SER A 413 22.21 13.33 -9.98
C SER A 413 21.40 14.09 -11.04
N ALA A 414 21.93 14.12 -12.28
CA ALA A 414 21.22 14.64 -13.44
C ALA A 414 19.92 13.86 -13.71
N LYS A 415 19.91 12.54 -13.46
CA LYS A 415 18.72 11.71 -13.60
C LYS A 415 17.61 12.16 -12.66
N SER A 416 17.93 12.39 -11.38
CA SER A 416 16.98 12.90 -10.39
C SER A 416 16.45 14.28 -10.76
N LEU A 417 17.28 15.17 -11.31
CA LEU A 417 16.84 16.46 -11.83
C LEU A 417 15.76 16.29 -12.92
N TYR A 418 16.01 15.51 -13.97
CA TYR A 418 15.03 15.32 -15.05
C TYR A 418 13.77 14.61 -14.57
N LYS A 419 13.91 13.64 -13.67
CA LYS A 419 12.78 12.94 -13.06
C LYS A 419 11.85 13.90 -12.31
N LEU A 420 12.42 14.81 -11.51
CA LEU A 420 11.68 15.86 -10.84
C LEU A 420 11.06 16.84 -11.84
N ILE A 421 11.83 17.35 -12.80
CA ILE A 421 11.33 18.27 -13.83
C ILE A 421 10.09 17.70 -14.54
N TYR A 422 10.20 16.51 -15.12
CA TYR A 422 9.09 15.92 -15.87
C TYR A 422 7.91 15.55 -14.98
N ALA A 423 8.15 15.12 -13.73
CA ALA A 423 7.07 14.91 -12.77
C ALA A 423 6.33 16.22 -12.47
N LEU A 424 7.03 17.33 -12.23
CA LEU A 424 6.41 18.63 -11.97
C LEU A 424 5.63 19.14 -13.19
N ILE A 425 6.16 18.97 -14.40
CA ILE A 425 5.48 19.35 -15.64
C ILE A 425 4.17 18.56 -15.83
N ALA A 426 4.19 17.25 -15.53
CA ALA A 426 3.00 16.40 -15.58
C ALA A 426 1.89 16.88 -14.63
N GLY A 427 2.28 17.55 -13.54
CA GLY A 427 1.41 17.90 -12.42
C GLY A 427 1.57 16.95 -11.22
N GLY A 428 2.70 16.24 -11.16
CA GLY A 428 3.10 15.36 -10.08
C GLY A 428 3.65 16.13 -8.88
N HIS A 429 3.28 15.68 -7.69
CA HIS A 429 3.73 16.16 -6.40
C HIS A 429 4.75 15.18 -5.81
N PRO A 430 5.93 15.63 -5.35
CA PRO A 430 6.91 14.74 -4.73
C PRO A 430 6.46 14.30 -3.32
N ILE A 431 6.33 12.99 -3.13
CA ILE A 431 6.24 12.33 -1.81
C ILE A 431 7.64 11.94 -1.38
N ASP A 432 7.93 11.92 -0.06
CA ASP A 432 9.15 11.47 0.64
C ASP A 432 10.23 12.53 0.94
N GLY A 433 9.96 13.81 0.65
CA GLY A 433 10.87 14.91 0.95
C GLY A 433 12.18 14.92 0.15
N THR A 434 12.45 13.95 -0.73
CA THR A 434 13.75 13.86 -1.45
C THR A 434 13.97 14.96 -2.49
N HIS A 435 12.94 15.74 -2.84
CA HIS A 435 13.08 16.94 -3.70
C HIS A 435 14.10 17.95 -3.16
N GLN A 436 14.42 17.90 -1.87
CA GLN A 436 15.46 18.72 -1.22
C GLN A 436 16.88 18.36 -1.63
N LEU A 437 17.09 17.15 -2.17
CA LEU A 437 18.39 16.64 -2.61
C LEU A 437 18.66 16.91 -4.09
N ALA A 438 17.61 17.14 -4.88
CA ALA A 438 17.74 17.39 -6.30
C ALA A 438 18.49 18.69 -6.59
N ILE A 439 19.44 18.63 -7.52
CA ILE A 439 20.19 19.80 -8.02
C ILE A 439 19.28 20.73 -8.86
N GLY A 440 19.84 21.82 -9.40
CA GLY A 440 19.17 22.68 -10.37
C GLY A 440 18.26 23.78 -9.79
N CYS A 441 18.05 23.79 -8.46
CA CYS A 441 17.35 24.87 -7.75
C CYS A 441 18.01 25.11 -6.39
N SER A 442 18.03 26.36 -5.93
CA SER A 442 18.44 26.72 -4.56
C SER A 442 17.51 26.10 -3.51
N ASN A 443 16.21 26.03 -3.82
CA ASN A 443 15.18 25.45 -2.98
C ASN A 443 13.95 25.07 -3.82
N TRP A 444 13.84 23.77 -4.16
CA TRP A 444 12.71 23.26 -4.94
C TRP A 444 11.35 23.47 -4.25
N GLY A 445 11.27 23.34 -2.93
CA GLY A 445 10.03 23.57 -2.18
C GLY A 445 9.54 25.01 -2.31
N LYS A 446 10.44 25.98 -2.24
CA LYS A 446 10.16 27.40 -2.46
C LYS A 446 9.63 27.65 -3.87
N PHE A 447 10.32 27.10 -4.88
CA PHE A 447 9.92 27.19 -6.29
C PHE A 447 8.52 26.62 -6.52
N MET A 448 8.29 25.38 -6.06
CA MET A 448 6.99 24.69 -6.18
C MET A 448 5.89 25.47 -5.46
N THR A 449 6.15 26.01 -4.28
CA THR A 449 5.16 26.81 -3.53
C THR A 449 4.77 28.06 -4.29
N ARG A 450 5.73 28.82 -4.84
CA ARG A 450 5.45 30.06 -5.57
C ARG A 450 4.67 29.81 -6.87
N TRP A 451 4.98 28.71 -7.56
CA TRP A 451 4.50 28.45 -8.92
C TRP A 451 3.48 27.31 -9.02
N SER A 452 2.91 26.88 -7.89
CA SER A 452 1.92 25.79 -7.80
C SER A 452 0.75 25.95 -8.78
N ALA A 453 0.27 27.18 -9.02
CA ALA A 453 -0.81 27.45 -9.97
C ALA A 453 -0.47 27.13 -11.45
N PHE A 454 0.82 27.03 -11.80
CA PHE A 454 1.26 26.67 -13.15
C PHE A 454 1.81 25.23 -13.22
N LEU A 455 1.91 24.54 -12.09
CA LEU A 455 2.32 23.14 -12.01
C LEU A 455 1.12 22.22 -11.76
N TRP A 456 0.23 22.60 -10.85
CA TRP A 456 -0.72 21.69 -10.21
C TRP A 456 -2.17 22.16 -10.25
N HIS A 457 -2.46 23.30 -10.87
CA HIS A 457 -3.83 23.82 -10.88
C HIS A 457 -4.82 22.78 -11.43
N PRO A 458 -5.96 22.51 -10.75
CA PRO A 458 -6.90 21.47 -11.18
C PRO A 458 -7.48 21.67 -12.59
N ARG A 459 -7.38 22.90 -13.11
CA ARG A 459 -7.80 23.30 -14.47
C ARG A 459 -6.67 23.34 -15.51
N LEU A 460 -5.45 22.95 -15.16
CA LEU A 460 -4.33 22.89 -16.09
C LEU A 460 -4.55 21.74 -17.09
N ARG A 461 -4.53 22.02 -18.40
CA ARG A 461 -4.83 21.05 -19.47
C ARG A 461 -3.77 21.09 -20.57
N PRO A 462 -3.40 19.95 -21.17
CA PRO A 462 -2.54 19.94 -22.36
C PRO A 462 -3.17 20.71 -23.53
N VAL A 463 -2.34 21.40 -24.30
CA VAL A 463 -2.78 22.05 -25.55
C VAL A 463 -2.87 20.98 -26.64
N ALA A 464 -4.04 20.85 -27.28
CA ALA A 464 -4.31 19.79 -28.26
C ALA A 464 -3.45 19.86 -29.54
N SER A 465 -3.02 21.06 -29.95
CA SER A 465 -2.19 21.25 -31.15
C SER A 465 -1.09 22.29 -30.89
N PRO A 466 -0.05 21.95 -30.10
CA PRO A 466 0.98 22.89 -29.67
C PRO A 466 1.70 23.58 -30.84
N ALA A 467 1.99 22.84 -31.91
CA ALA A 467 2.66 23.36 -33.11
C ALA A 467 1.81 24.37 -33.91
N ALA A 468 0.49 24.34 -33.77
CA ALA A 468 -0.41 25.33 -34.38
C ALA A 468 -0.50 26.62 -33.54
N VAL A 469 -0.21 26.52 -32.24
CA VAL A 469 -0.35 27.62 -31.28
C VAL A 469 0.99 28.30 -30.99
N ALA A 470 2.11 27.60 -31.08
CA ALA A 470 3.42 28.17 -30.82
C ALA A 470 4.51 27.64 -31.78
N THR A 471 5.55 28.44 -31.95
CA THR A 471 6.82 28.02 -32.57
C THR A 471 7.99 28.37 -31.65
N VAL A 472 8.95 27.46 -31.54
CA VAL A 472 10.19 27.66 -30.79
C VAL A 472 11.35 27.49 -31.76
N SER A 473 12.06 28.58 -32.01
CA SER A 473 13.26 28.60 -32.86
C SER A 473 14.51 28.45 -31.98
N ALA A 474 14.79 27.20 -31.60
CA ALA A 474 16.05 26.77 -31.03
C ALA A 474 16.23 25.25 -31.24
N PRO A 475 17.41 24.78 -31.65
CA PRO A 475 17.63 23.35 -31.88
C PRO A 475 17.56 22.56 -30.57
N GLY A 476 16.91 21.40 -30.62
CA GLY A 476 16.98 20.37 -29.58
C GLY A 476 16.09 20.56 -28.35
N LEU A 477 15.35 21.67 -28.20
CA LEU A 477 14.43 21.84 -27.06
C LEU A 477 13.19 20.95 -27.21
N TYR A 478 12.83 20.25 -26.13
CA TYR A 478 11.64 19.44 -26.02
C TYR A 478 10.54 20.25 -25.31
N TRP A 479 9.44 20.53 -26.01
CA TRP A 479 8.40 21.45 -25.52
C TRP A 479 6.99 21.13 -25.98
N GLN A 480 6.80 20.60 -27.20
CA GLN A 480 5.48 20.43 -27.80
C GLN A 480 4.51 19.64 -26.91
N PRO A 481 4.81 18.40 -26.49
CA PRO A 481 3.88 17.63 -25.66
C PRO A 481 3.71 18.20 -24.25
N LEU A 482 4.55 19.15 -23.85
CA LEU A 482 4.58 19.73 -22.51
C LEU A 482 3.78 21.03 -22.40
N MET A 483 3.27 21.56 -23.51
CA MET A 483 2.53 22.83 -23.53
C MET A 483 1.14 22.67 -22.91
N GLN A 484 0.80 23.56 -21.97
CA GLN A 484 -0.44 23.50 -21.19
C GLN A 484 -1.15 24.86 -21.12
N ASP A 485 -2.46 24.84 -20.96
CA ASP A 485 -3.31 26.00 -20.71
C ASP A 485 -3.98 25.89 -19.33
N VAL A 486 -4.14 27.02 -18.64
CA VAL A 486 -5.00 27.13 -17.45
C VAL A 486 -5.92 28.35 -17.58
N VAL A 487 -7.23 28.10 -17.51
CA VAL A 487 -8.24 29.16 -17.45
C VAL A 487 -8.44 29.56 -16.00
N ALA A 488 -7.88 30.72 -15.62
CA ALA A 488 -7.94 31.23 -14.25
C ALA A 488 -9.28 31.93 -13.94
N SER A 489 -9.89 32.56 -14.94
CA SER A 489 -11.23 33.16 -14.84
C SER A 489 -11.89 33.23 -16.23
N PRO A 490 -13.19 33.58 -16.32
CA PRO A 490 -13.84 33.77 -17.61
C PRO A 490 -13.21 34.85 -18.50
N SER A 491 -12.33 35.70 -17.93
CA SER A 491 -11.64 36.78 -18.65
C SER A 491 -10.13 36.59 -18.77
N ARG A 492 -9.55 35.56 -18.13
CA ARG A 492 -8.10 35.40 -17.98
C ARG A 492 -7.69 33.93 -18.18
N LYS A 493 -6.73 33.72 -19.09
CA LYS A 493 -6.10 32.42 -19.35
C LYS A 493 -4.59 32.58 -19.30
N PHE A 494 -3.89 31.52 -18.93
CA PHE A 494 -2.45 31.42 -19.11
C PHE A 494 -2.12 30.26 -20.02
N THR A 495 -1.18 30.51 -20.92
CA THR A 495 -0.53 29.46 -21.73
C THR A 495 0.88 29.27 -21.19
N VAL A 496 1.15 28.06 -20.71
CA VAL A 496 2.42 27.65 -20.08
C VAL A 496 3.18 26.78 -21.07
N LEU A 497 4.28 27.33 -21.60
CA LEU A 497 5.18 26.63 -22.49
C LEU A 497 6.41 26.16 -21.70
N HIS A 498 6.47 24.86 -21.38
CA HIS A 498 7.63 24.27 -20.72
C HIS A 498 8.72 24.01 -21.76
N LEU A 499 9.85 24.72 -21.63
CA LEU A 499 11.04 24.52 -22.45
C LEU A 499 12.01 23.63 -21.69
N VAL A 500 12.15 22.37 -22.13
CA VAL A 500 13.14 21.45 -21.57
C VAL A 500 14.31 21.32 -22.53
N ASN A 501 15.52 21.58 -22.04
CA ASN A 501 16.75 21.23 -22.74
C ASN A 501 17.05 19.77 -22.36
N PRO A 502 16.79 18.79 -23.23
CA PRO A 502 16.86 17.38 -22.85
C PRO A 502 18.30 16.95 -22.59
N SER A 503 18.46 15.84 -21.87
CA SER A 503 19.76 15.17 -21.79
C SER A 503 20.23 14.79 -23.20
N PRO A 504 21.56 14.82 -23.48
CA PRO A 504 22.09 14.40 -24.78
C PRO A 504 21.67 12.98 -25.17
N SER A 505 21.49 12.08 -24.21
CA SER A 505 20.90 10.76 -24.41
C SER A 505 19.44 10.76 -23.95
N ASN A 506 18.54 10.25 -24.80
CA ASN A 506 17.16 10.00 -24.38
C ASN A 506 17.05 8.80 -23.43
N ASN A 507 18.11 7.98 -23.30
CA ASN A 507 18.15 6.84 -22.38
C ASN A 507 18.32 7.34 -20.93
N MET A 508 17.41 6.94 -20.05
CA MET A 508 17.42 7.36 -18.64
C MET A 508 18.67 6.88 -17.88
N THR A 509 19.30 5.77 -18.29
CA THR A 509 20.53 5.26 -17.63
C THR A 509 21.79 6.02 -18.02
N GLU A 510 21.74 6.82 -19.09
CA GLU A 510 22.87 7.58 -19.64
C GLU A 510 22.70 9.09 -19.43
N THR A 511 21.88 9.47 -18.45
CA THR A 511 21.46 10.86 -18.25
C THR A 511 22.64 11.74 -17.81
N THR A 512 22.92 12.76 -18.62
CA THR A 512 23.88 13.82 -18.33
C THR A 512 23.27 15.22 -18.53
N LEU A 513 23.90 16.25 -17.96
CA LEU A 513 23.45 17.63 -18.13
C LEU A 513 23.90 18.17 -19.50
N PRO A 514 22.99 18.77 -20.29
CA PRO A 514 23.32 19.38 -21.57
C PRO A 514 23.99 20.75 -21.41
N ALA A 515 24.62 21.22 -22.49
CA ALA A 515 25.03 22.62 -22.59
C ALA A 515 23.80 23.55 -22.65
N PRO A 516 23.79 24.70 -21.96
CA PRO A 516 22.63 25.60 -21.96
C PRO A 516 22.36 26.22 -23.33
N VAL A 517 21.08 26.36 -23.68
CA VAL A 517 20.62 26.97 -24.93
C VAL A 517 20.27 28.44 -24.69
N SER A 518 20.74 29.35 -25.55
CA SER A 518 20.56 30.79 -25.39
C SER A 518 19.88 31.42 -26.60
N ASN A 519 19.35 32.64 -26.44
CA ASN A 519 18.70 33.42 -27.51
C ASN A 519 17.55 32.67 -28.22
N ILE A 520 16.75 31.95 -27.45
CA ILE A 520 15.65 31.12 -27.95
C ILE A 520 14.51 32.06 -28.35
N THR A 521 14.04 31.99 -29.59
CA THR A 521 12.88 32.79 -30.03
C THR A 521 11.61 31.95 -29.89
N VAL A 522 10.63 32.46 -29.14
CA VAL A 522 9.31 31.84 -28.98
C VAL A 522 8.26 32.75 -29.59
N THR A 523 7.42 32.21 -30.47
CA THR A 523 6.26 32.93 -31.03
C THR A 523 4.99 32.20 -30.65
N LEU A 524 4.03 32.90 -30.05
CA LEU A 524 2.69 32.42 -29.76
C LEU A 524 1.69 33.01 -30.78
N THR A 525 0.92 32.14 -31.42
CA THR A 525 -0.25 32.47 -32.23
C THR A 525 -1.49 32.46 -31.34
N ALA A 526 -1.90 33.62 -30.83
CA ALA A 526 -3.05 33.74 -29.95
C ALA A 526 -4.26 34.38 -30.66
N PRO A 527 -5.49 33.86 -30.49
CA PRO A 527 -6.71 34.61 -30.83
C PRO A 527 -6.93 35.80 -29.89
N ASP A 528 -6.44 35.70 -28.67
CA ASP A 528 -6.68 36.64 -27.58
C ASP A 528 -5.50 37.61 -27.38
N ASN A 529 -5.72 38.66 -26.59
CA ASN A 529 -4.71 39.68 -26.32
C ASN A 529 -3.71 39.20 -25.26
N VAL A 530 -2.44 39.08 -25.65
CA VAL A 530 -1.33 38.74 -24.74
C VAL A 530 -0.94 39.99 -23.94
N THR A 531 -1.22 40.00 -22.65
CA THR A 531 -0.97 41.15 -21.77
C THR A 531 0.40 41.11 -21.13
N ARG A 532 1.03 39.93 -21.03
CA ARG A 532 2.32 39.75 -20.38
C ARG A 532 2.98 38.45 -20.80
N VAL A 533 4.31 38.42 -20.80
CA VAL A 533 5.10 37.19 -20.91
C VAL A 533 6.18 37.15 -19.84
N VAL A 534 6.27 36.04 -19.12
CA VAL A 534 7.25 35.82 -18.05
C VAL A 534 7.98 34.50 -18.28
N LEU A 535 9.30 34.51 -18.18
CA LEU A 535 10.11 33.32 -18.03
C LEU A 535 10.24 32.98 -16.54
N VAL A 536 9.88 31.76 -16.15
CA VAL A 536 10.12 31.23 -14.81
C VAL A 536 11.15 30.11 -14.89
N ARG A 537 12.22 30.20 -14.07
CA ARG A 537 13.33 29.25 -14.09
C ARG A 537 13.80 28.89 -12.68
N PRO A 538 14.00 27.60 -12.35
CA PRO A 538 14.38 27.17 -11.00
C PRO A 538 15.82 27.54 -10.63
N GLU A 539 16.71 27.75 -11.60
CA GLU A 539 18.15 27.92 -11.33
C GLU A 539 18.58 29.34 -10.90
N HIS A 540 17.70 30.35 -10.94
CA HIS A 540 18.04 31.74 -10.59
C HIS A 540 16.92 32.36 -9.76
N GLU A 541 17.26 33.07 -8.68
CA GLU A 541 16.30 33.90 -7.92
C GLU A 541 16.50 35.40 -8.22
N PRO A 542 15.42 36.20 -8.40
CA PRO A 542 14.02 35.79 -8.47
C PRO A 542 13.78 34.81 -9.63
N PHE A 543 12.90 33.85 -9.40
CA PHE A 543 12.63 32.77 -10.37
C PHE A 543 12.05 33.31 -11.67
N GLU A 544 11.33 34.42 -11.60
CA GLU A 544 10.77 35.10 -12.76
C GLU A 544 11.70 36.13 -13.40
N LEU A 545 11.60 36.20 -14.72
CA LEU A 545 12.14 37.25 -15.56
C LEU A 545 11.06 37.69 -16.55
N GLU A 546 10.66 38.95 -16.48
CA GLU A 546 9.72 39.52 -17.44
C GLU A 546 10.38 39.67 -18.82
N LEU A 547 9.71 39.16 -19.85
CA LEU A 547 10.21 39.18 -21.22
C LEU A 547 9.57 40.31 -22.01
N LYS A 548 10.39 41.02 -22.80
CA LYS A 548 9.89 42.00 -23.75
C LYS A 548 9.20 41.27 -24.91
N GLN A 549 7.93 41.54 -25.10
CA GLN A 549 7.12 40.97 -26.18
C GLN A 549 6.99 41.93 -27.37
N THR A 550 7.00 41.38 -28.59
CA THR A 550 6.63 42.09 -29.81
C THR A 550 5.40 41.43 -30.40
N THR A 551 4.29 42.18 -30.51
CA THR A 551 3.03 41.67 -31.05
C THR A 551 2.76 42.24 -32.44
N ARG A 552 2.48 41.37 -33.41
CA ARG A 552 2.07 41.73 -34.78
C ARG A 552 0.85 40.91 -35.18
N GLY A 553 -0.32 41.55 -35.21
CA GLY A 553 -1.59 40.84 -35.41
C GLY A 553 -1.82 39.81 -34.30
N ARG A 554 -1.99 38.54 -34.68
CA ARG A 554 -2.18 37.40 -33.75
C ARG A 554 -0.89 36.77 -33.24
N LEU A 555 0.27 37.25 -33.70
CA LEU A 555 1.57 36.69 -33.34
C LEU A 555 2.21 37.53 -32.25
N THR A 556 2.58 36.90 -31.14
CA THR A 556 3.39 37.52 -30.07
C THR A 556 4.72 36.79 -29.95
N THR A 557 5.82 37.50 -30.17
CA THR A 557 7.18 36.96 -30.16
C THR A 557 7.96 37.48 -28.96
N VAL A 558 8.73 36.60 -28.30
CA VAL A 558 9.66 36.90 -27.22
C VAL A 558 11.00 36.22 -27.44
N THR A 559 12.06 36.79 -26.86
CA THR A 559 13.38 36.15 -26.79
C THR A 559 13.64 35.68 -25.36
N VAL A 560 13.78 34.36 -25.20
CA VAL A 560 14.19 33.72 -23.96
C VAL A 560 15.73 33.71 -23.92
N PRO A 561 16.35 34.37 -22.93
CA PRO A 561 17.80 34.59 -22.94
C PRO A 561 18.59 33.30 -22.79
N ARG A 562 18.15 32.38 -21.91
CA ARG A 562 18.86 31.15 -21.58
C ARG A 562 17.94 30.13 -20.92
N ILE A 563 18.09 28.86 -21.29
CA ILE A 563 17.54 27.69 -20.60
C ILE A 563 18.68 26.71 -20.32
N THR A 564 18.89 26.36 -19.05
CA THR A 564 19.90 25.36 -18.65
C THR A 564 19.35 23.95 -18.85
N CYS A 565 18.33 23.58 -18.07
CA CYS A 565 17.63 22.29 -18.15
C CYS A 565 16.13 22.50 -18.36
N TRP A 566 15.51 23.45 -17.66
CA TRP A 566 14.06 23.69 -17.73
C TRP A 566 13.72 25.15 -17.44
N GLY A 567 12.73 25.69 -18.17
CA GLY A 567 12.01 26.90 -17.79
C GLY A 567 10.57 26.90 -18.31
N MET A 568 9.71 27.72 -17.71
CA MET A 568 8.34 27.95 -18.17
C MET A 568 8.24 29.34 -18.79
N VAL A 569 7.85 29.42 -20.06
CA VAL A 569 7.45 30.68 -20.68
C VAL A 569 5.94 30.79 -20.54
N ILE A 570 5.49 31.70 -19.70
CA ILE A 570 4.08 31.88 -19.34
C ILE A 570 3.55 33.11 -20.05
N PHE A 571 2.59 32.90 -20.94
CA PHE A 571 1.84 33.96 -21.60
C PHE A 571 0.54 34.21 -20.83
N GLU A 572 0.30 35.45 -20.43
CA GLU A 572 -0.98 35.88 -19.86
C GLU A 572 -1.88 36.43 -20.95
N LEU A 573 -3.07 35.85 -21.08
CA LEU A 573 -4.05 36.21 -22.10
C LEU A 573 -5.30 36.81 -21.46
N SER A 574 -5.77 37.89 -22.05
CA SER A 574 -7.07 38.52 -21.74
C SER A 574 -8.04 38.27 -22.89
N GLY A 575 -9.24 37.76 -22.58
CA GLY A 575 -10.19 37.29 -23.57
C GLY A 575 -11.52 36.84 -22.96
N LYS A 576 -12.23 35.96 -23.66
CA LYS A 576 -13.43 35.28 -23.14
C LYS A 576 -13.17 33.78 -23.10
N PHE A 577 -13.18 33.20 -21.92
CA PHE A 577 -12.85 31.80 -21.70
C PHE A 577 -13.95 31.10 -20.91
N THR A 578 -14.07 29.79 -21.15
CA THR A 578 -15.00 28.94 -20.41
C THR A 578 -14.24 28.27 -19.27
N LEU A 579 -14.73 28.44 -18.05
CA LEU A 579 -14.22 27.69 -16.91
C LEU A 579 -14.64 26.21 -17.02
N PRO A 580 -13.71 25.26 -16.84
CA PRO A 580 -14.07 23.88 -16.60
C PRO A 580 -15.00 23.76 -15.38
N ALA A 581 -15.98 22.86 -15.46
CA ALA A 581 -16.86 22.58 -14.34
C ALA A 581 -16.04 22.10 -13.12
N PRO A 582 -16.41 22.50 -11.88
CA PRO A 582 -15.81 21.94 -10.69
C PRO A 582 -16.15 20.45 -10.59
N VAL A 583 -15.22 19.66 -10.08
CA VAL A 583 -15.47 18.23 -9.81
C VAL A 583 -16.21 18.11 -8.46
N PRO A 584 -17.29 17.32 -8.38
CA PRO A 584 -18.03 17.15 -7.13
C PRO A 584 -17.23 16.40 -6.05
N ALA A 585 -17.69 16.50 -4.81
CA ALA A 585 -17.09 15.81 -3.66
C ALA A 585 -17.31 14.29 -3.66
N PHE A 586 -18.36 13.85 -4.34
CA PHE A 586 -18.76 12.45 -4.51
C PHE A 586 -19.15 12.22 -5.96
N THR A 587 -19.04 10.97 -6.43
CA THR A 587 -19.58 10.58 -7.72
C THR A 587 -21.07 10.23 -7.62
N GLU A 588 -21.64 9.73 -8.72
CA GLU A 588 -22.96 9.10 -8.71
C GLU A 588 -23.05 7.98 -7.66
N GLN A 589 -24.26 7.72 -7.16
CA GLN A 589 -24.47 6.63 -6.21
C GLN A 589 -24.18 5.28 -6.87
N PRO A 590 -23.49 4.35 -6.18
CA PRO A 590 -23.35 2.97 -6.66
C PRO A 590 -24.72 2.29 -6.81
N ASP A 591 -24.84 1.40 -7.79
CA ASP A 591 -26.04 0.59 -7.99
C ASP A 591 -26.31 -0.28 -6.75
N PRO A 592 -27.43 -0.08 -6.03
CA PRO A 592 -27.74 -0.83 -4.82
C PRO A 592 -27.80 -2.35 -5.04
N ASP A 593 -28.29 -2.82 -6.18
CA ASP A 593 -28.40 -4.25 -6.47
C ASP A 593 -27.00 -4.86 -6.69
N ALA A 594 -26.11 -4.13 -7.34
CA ALA A 594 -24.72 -4.54 -7.50
C ALA A 594 -23.95 -4.53 -6.16
N VAL A 595 -24.25 -3.57 -5.27
CA VAL A 595 -23.70 -3.53 -3.91
C VAL A 595 -24.13 -4.78 -3.12
N GLU A 596 -25.42 -5.10 -3.10
CA GLU A 596 -25.93 -6.28 -2.37
C GLU A 596 -25.42 -7.61 -2.95
N LYS A 597 -25.33 -7.73 -4.28
CA LYS A 597 -24.66 -8.87 -4.93
C LYS A 597 -23.18 -8.97 -4.52
N GLY A 598 -22.49 -7.84 -4.44
CA GLY A 598 -21.11 -7.77 -3.96
C GLY A 598 -20.96 -8.31 -2.54
N ARG A 599 -21.91 -7.99 -1.65
CA ARG A 599 -21.91 -8.50 -0.26
C ARG A 599 -22.07 -10.01 -0.18
N ALA A 600 -22.87 -10.58 -1.07
CA ALA A 600 -23.14 -12.02 -1.12
C ALA A 600 -22.03 -12.83 -1.82
N SER A 601 -21.08 -12.18 -2.51
CA SER A 601 -20.02 -12.86 -3.25
C SER A 601 -19.09 -13.65 -2.33
N SER A 602 -18.60 -14.82 -2.77
CA SER A 602 -17.75 -15.73 -1.99
C SER A 602 -16.24 -15.57 -2.25
N GLY A 603 -15.80 -14.49 -2.90
CA GLY A 603 -14.44 -14.33 -3.41
C GLY A 603 -13.33 -14.43 -2.35
N GLN A 604 -12.27 -15.19 -2.67
CA GLN A 604 -10.99 -15.19 -1.95
C GLN A 604 -10.20 -13.93 -2.31
N PHE A 605 -9.93 -13.08 -1.32
CA PHE A 605 -9.10 -11.89 -1.46
C PHE A 605 -7.65 -12.22 -1.15
N PHE A 606 -6.93 -12.71 -2.15
CA PHE A 606 -5.48 -12.60 -2.20
C PHE A 606 -5.06 -12.33 -3.63
N SER A 607 -5.48 -11.18 -4.12
CA SER A 607 -4.76 -10.54 -5.20
C SER A 607 -4.47 -9.11 -4.75
N ASP A 608 -3.28 -8.63 -5.11
CA ASP A 608 -2.96 -7.21 -5.07
C ASP A 608 -4.20 -6.43 -5.58
N PRO A 609 -4.67 -5.38 -4.88
CA PRO A 609 -5.82 -4.59 -5.31
C PRO A 609 -5.64 -3.98 -6.72
N MET A 610 -4.49 -4.19 -7.35
CA MET A 610 -4.19 -3.97 -8.77
C MET A 610 -4.67 -5.05 -9.76
N PHE A 611 -5.05 -6.27 -9.36
CA PHE A 611 -5.42 -7.37 -10.26
C PHE A 611 -6.57 -8.23 -9.69
N PRO A 612 -7.85 -8.01 -10.03
CA PRO A 612 -8.94 -8.84 -9.51
C PRO A 612 -9.09 -10.16 -10.28
N SER A 613 -9.39 -11.24 -9.57
CA SER A 613 -9.90 -12.49 -10.16
C SER A 613 -11.37 -12.31 -10.56
N ALA A 614 -11.62 -12.18 -11.86
CA ALA A 614 -12.96 -12.13 -12.43
C ALA A 614 -13.21 -13.45 -13.17
N THR A 615 -13.42 -14.56 -12.48
CA THR A 615 -13.68 -15.83 -13.17
C THR A 615 -15.18 -16.01 -13.40
N GLY A 616 -15.61 -15.82 -14.64
CA GLY A 616 -16.89 -16.37 -15.15
C GLY A 616 -16.85 -17.88 -15.37
N ILE A 617 -15.85 -18.56 -14.81
CA ILE A 617 -15.57 -19.99 -14.94
C ILE A 617 -16.17 -20.70 -13.73
N GLU A 618 -17.09 -21.62 -13.98
CA GLU A 618 -17.61 -22.54 -12.97
C GLU A 618 -16.57 -23.64 -12.71
N LEU A 619 -16.00 -23.66 -11.50
CA LEU A 619 -15.02 -24.66 -11.09
C LEU A 619 -15.70 -25.84 -10.41
N ARG A 620 -15.21 -27.05 -10.69
CA ARG A 620 -15.56 -28.24 -9.90
C ARG A 620 -14.97 -28.13 -8.48
N PRO A 621 -15.53 -28.84 -7.48
CA PRO A 621 -15.00 -28.81 -6.11
C PRO A 621 -13.53 -29.23 -5.96
N THR A 622 -13.01 -29.99 -6.93
CA THR A 622 -11.60 -30.45 -6.98
C THR A 622 -10.70 -29.51 -7.77
N GLU A 623 -11.24 -28.44 -8.34
CA GLU A 623 -10.51 -27.51 -9.19
C GLU A 623 -10.13 -26.23 -8.46
N SER A 624 -8.99 -25.67 -8.82
CA SER A 624 -8.55 -24.34 -8.39
C SER A 624 -7.99 -23.59 -9.59
N LEU A 625 -8.44 -22.35 -9.77
CA LEU A 625 -8.00 -21.49 -10.87
C LEU A 625 -6.97 -20.47 -10.39
N TRP A 626 -5.92 -20.30 -11.18
CA TRP A 626 -4.87 -19.32 -10.96
C TRP A 626 -4.66 -18.53 -12.25
N GLU A 627 -5.05 -17.26 -12.23
CA GLU A 627 -4.85 -16.30 -13.32
C GLU A 627 -3.37 -16.11 -13.64
N ALA A 628 -3.03 -15.74 -14.87
CA ALA A 628 -1.65 -15.38 -15.23
C ALA A 628 -1.44 -13.85 -15.23
N ASP A 629 -2.29 -13.08 -14.58
CA ASP A 629 -2.17 -11.61 -14.46
C ASP A 629 -1.00 -11.14 -13.58
N GLU A 630 -0.39 -12.04 -12.80
CA GLU A 630 0.81 -11.77 -12.03
C GLU A 630 1.93 -12.80 -12.30
N GLY A 631 3.12 -12.28 -12.60
CA GLY A 631 4.35 -13.05 -12.69
C GLY A 631 4.88 -13.26 -11.29
N GLY A 632 4.91 -14.51 -10.84
CA GLY A 632 5.48 -14.84 -9.54
C GLY A 632 7.02 -14.69 -9.52
N SER A 633 7.64 -14.87 -8.35
CA SER A 633 9.10 -14.71 -8.19
C SER A 633 9.88 -15.51 -9.24
N GLY A 634 10.67 -14.81 -10.06
CA GLY A 634 11.51 -15.41 -11.10
C GLY A 634 10.87 -15.55 -12.49
N ILE A 635 9.62 -15.09 -12.69
CA ILE A 635 8.98 -15.02 -14.01
C ILE A 635 8.92 -13.55 -14.46
N THR A 636 9.64 -13.21 -15.52
CA THR A 636 9.65 -11.85 -16.12
C THR A 636 8.63 -11.73 -17.25
N ALA A 637 7.39 -12.14 -17.02
CA ALA A 637 6.35 -12.13 -18.04
C ALA A 637 6.00 -10.69 -18.47
N LYS A 638 5.69 -10.52 -19.76
CA LYS A 638 5.04 -9.32 -20.32
C LYS A 638 3.52 -9.54 -20.27
N TYR A 639 2.74 -8.46 -20.20
CA TYR A 639 1.27 -8.52 -20.13
C TYR A 639 0.65 -7.59 -21.17
N ILE A 640 -0.51 -7.98 -21.67
CA ILE A 640 -1.38 -7.14 -22.50
C ILE A 640 -2.83 -7.28 -22.05
N MET A 641 -3.63 -6.28 -22.41
CA MET A 641 -5.08 -6.39 -22.34
C MET A 641 -5.55 -7.28 -23.50
N ASP A 642 -6.29 -8.35 -23.20
CA ASP A 642 -6.94 -9.21 -24.20
C ASP A 642 -8.36 -9.48 -23.73
N ALA A 643 -9.36 -9.06 -24.50
CA ALA A 643 -10.76 -9.16 -24.10
C ALA A 643 -11.28 -10.61 -24.02
N ASP A 644 -10.57 -11.58 -24.61
CA ASP A 644 -10.93 -13.01 -24.57
C ASP A 644 -10.31 -13.74 -23.36
N ALA A 645 -9.35 -13.08 -22.67
CA ALA A 645 -8.77 -13.57 -21.42
C ALA A 645 -9.78 -13.41 -20.28
N ASN A 646 -9.72 -14.30 -19.30
CA ASN A 646 -10.75 -14.43 -18.27
C ASN A 646 -10.91 -13.15 -17.42
N ASN A 647 -9.81 -12.50 -17.05
CA ASN A 647 -9.79 -11.22 -16.33
C ASN A 647 -9.40 -10.03 -17.22
N ALA A 648 -9.56 -10.17 -18.54
CA ALA A 648 -9.15 -9.23 -19.58
C ALA A 648 -7.63 -8.95 -19.66
N VAL A 649 -6.78 -9.74 -19.00
CA VAL A 649 -5.33 -9.62 -19.01
C VAL A 649 -4.70 -10.97 -19.34
N ALA A 650 -3.70 -10.97 -20.22
CA ALA A 650 -2.93 -12.17 -20.53
C ALA A 650 -1.43 -11.89 -20.49
N GLN A 651 -0.66 -12.91 -20.11
CA GLN A 651 0.78 -12.88 -20.36
C GLN A 651 1.03 -13.08 -21.84
N VAL A 652 1.99 -12.35 -22.41
CA VAL A 652 2.24 -12.37 -23.85
C VAL A 652 3.72 -12.59 -24.18
N ARG A 653 3.95 -13.33 -25.25
CA ARG A 653 5.17 -13.24 -26.05
C ARG A 653 4.81 -12.64 -27.40
N GLU A 654 5.23 -11.40 -27.60
CA GLU A 654 4.82 -10.57 -28.73
C GLU A 654 5.44 -11.05 -30.05
N ARG A 655 4.87 -10.55 -31.15
CA ARG A 655 5.41 -10.74 -32.50
C ARG A 655 6.84 -10.21 -32.59
N GLY A 656 7.74 -10.99 -33.18
CA GLY A 656 9.17 -10.67 -33.30
C GLY A 656 10.02 -11.03 -32.06
N ASP A 657 9.42 -11.49 -30.96
CA ASP A 657 10.19 -11.98 -29.80
C ASP A 657 10.75 -13.40 -30.08
N ASN A 658 12.05 -13.50 -30.30
CA ASN A 658 12.77 -14.73 -30.69
C ASN A 658 13.01 -15.77 -29.57
N GLY A 659 12.21 -15.75 -28.49
CA GLY A 659 12.26 -16.72 -27.38
C GLY A 659 13.02 -16.24 -26.13
N GLY A 660 12.85 -16.96 -25.02
CA GLY A 660 13.52 -16.69 -23.72
C GLY A 660 12.69 -15.96 -22.66
N LEU A 661 11.47 -15.54 -22.98
CA LEU A 661 10.53 -15.01 -22.00
C LEU A 661 9.75 -16.14 -21.35
N TYR A 662 9.86 -16.26 -20.02
CA TYR A 662 9.02 -17.14 -19.23
C TYR A 662 7.64 -16.50 -19.07
N PHE A 663 6.59 -17.25 -19.36
CA PHE A 663 5.23 -16.94 -18.90
C PHE A 663 4.71 -18.04 -17.96
N GLY A 664 3.72 -17.76 -17.13
CA GLY A 664 3.13 -18.67 -16.16
C GLY A 664 3.06 -18.08 -14.75
N ARG A 665 2.79 -18.93 -13.76
CA ARG A 665 2.57 -18.57 -12.35
C ARG A 665 3.37 -19.46 -11.41
N THR A 666 3.89 -18.90 -10.33
CA THR A 666 4.55 -19.63 -9.24
C THR A 666 3.76 -19.52 -7.94
N TRP A 667 4.08 -20.37 -6.97
CA TRP A 667 3.48 -20.38 -5.62
C TRP A 667 1.98 -20.70 -5.57
N MET A 668 1.47 -21.46 -6.54
CA MET A 668 0.08 -21.94 -6.56
C MET A 668 -0.10 -23.05 -5.52
N GLY A 669 -0.96 -22.84 -4.53
CA GLY A 669 -1.19 -23.76 -3.42
C GLY A 669 -1.64 -23.04 -2.15
N LEU A 670 -1.60 -23.68 -0.98
CA LEU A 670 -1.02 -25.00 -0.68
C LEU A 670 -1.85 -26.17 -1.25
N LEU A 671 -1.22 -27.08 -1.98
CA LEU A 671 -1.81 -28.31 -2.51
C LEU A 671 -1.53 -29.47 -1.55
N ALA A 672 -2.56 -30.23 -1.16
CA ALA A 672 -2.42 -31.42 -0.32
C ALA A 672 -1.63 -32.54 -1.04
N PRO A 673 -1.09 -33.53 -0.33
CA PRO A 673 -0.57 -34.73 -0.98
C PRO A 673 -1.66 -35.41 -1.84
N GLY A 674 -1.31 -35.84 -3.04
CA GLY A 674 -2.27 -36.38 -4.00
C GLY A 674 -1.81 -36.36 -5.45
N ARG A 675 -2.72 -36.70 -6.35
CA ARG A 675 -2.56 -36.60 -7.80
C ARG A 675 -3.28 -35.40 -8.35
N TYR A 676 -2.63 -34.71 -9.27
CA TYR A 676 -3.09 -33.46 -9.85
C TYR A 676 -2.94 -33.47 -11.36
N VAL A 677 -3.83 -32.76 -12.03
CA VAL A 677 -3.71 -32.45 -13.45
C VAL A 677 -3.86 -30.95 -13.67
N PRO A 678 -2.79 -30.26 -14.10
CA PRO A 678 -2.89 -28.86 -14.52
C PRO A 678 -3.41 -28.75 -15.96
N ARG A 679 -4.29 -27.77 -16.20
CA ARG A 679 -4.77 -27.36 -17.52
C ARG A 679 -4.47 -25.88 -17.72
N ILE A 680 -3.68 -25.56 -18.72
CA ILE A 680 -3.32 -24.18 -19.05
C ILE A 680 -4.18 -23.69 -20.21
N ARG A 681 -4.52 -22.41 -20.22
CA ARG A 681 -5.32 -21.80 -21.28
C ARG A 681 -4.44 -20.87 -22.12
N ILE A 682 -4.20 -21.25 -23.38
CA ILE A 682 -3.30 -20.55 -24.31
C ILE A 682 -4.06 -20.14 -25.57
N LYS A 683 -3.78 -18.94 -26.07
CA LYS A 683 -4.19 -18.44 -27.38
C LYS A 683 -2.95 -18.23 -28.24
N LEU A 684 -2.99 -18.76 -29.46
CA LEU A 684 -1.92 -18.60 -30.45
C LEU A 684 -2.51 -17.90 -31.67
N GLU A 685 -1.90 -16.78 -32.02
CA GLU A 685 -2.19 -16.04 -33.24
C GLU A 685 -1.01 -16.20 -34.19
N ASP A 686 -1.30 -16.42 -35.47
CA ASP A 686 -0.31 -16.44 -36.55
C ASP A 686 -0.95 -15.81 -37.78
N ASP A 687 -0.32 -14.76 -38.32
CA ASP A 687 -0.82 -14.05 -39.52
C ASP A 687 -0.26 -14.66 -40.81
N SER A 688 0.57 -15.70 -40.71
CA SER A 688 1.09 -16.44 -41.85
C SER A 688 -0.06 -17.12 -42.63
N ALA A 689 0.16 -17.37 -43.93
CA ALA A 689 -0.79 -18.16 -44.69
C ALA A 689 -0.92 -19.57 -44.07
N PRO A 690 -2.10 -20.23 -44.10
CA PRO A 690 -2.31 -21.51 -43.43
C PRO A 690 -1.34 -22.63 -43.83
N ASP A 691 -0.80 -22.56 -45.05
CA ASP A 691 0.20 -23.46 -45.62
C ASP A 691 1.65 -23.07 -45.28
N THR A 692 1.85 -21.92 -44.64
CA THR A 692 3.14 -21.38 -44.20
C THR A 692 3.19 -21.11 -42.70
N ILE A 693 2.28 -21.69 -41.89
CA ILE A 693 2.34 -21.57 -40.43
C ILE A 693 3.66 -22.16 -39.96
N ASP A 694 4.52 -21.30 -39.46
CA ASP A 694 5.82 -21.67 -38.89
C ASP A 694 5.64 -22.72 -37.79
N ARG A 695 6.67 -23.54 -37.59
CA ARG A 695 6.70 -24.48 -36.45
C ARG A 695 6.81 -23.74 -35.13
N GLN A 696 5.66 -23.41 -34.57
CA GLN A 696 5.49 -22.84 -33.25
C GLN A 696 5.47 -23.94 -32.19
N ALA A 697 6.12 -23.69 -31.06
CA ALA A 697 6.10 -24.60 -29.93
C ALA A 697 6.07 -23.84 -28.60
N VAL A 698 5.56 -24.49 -27.57
CA VAL A 698 5.72 -24.04 -26.19
C VAL A 698 6.09 -25.23 -25.33
N THR A 699 7.15 -25.08 -24.54
CA THR A 699 7.53 -26.07 -23.53
C THR A 699 7.05 -25.61 -22.18
N ILE A 700 6.17 -26.40 -21.56
CA ILE A 700 5.59 -26.12 -20.24
C ILE A 700 6.27 -26.96 -19.19
N TYR A 701 6.70 -26.32 -18.12
CA TYR A 701 7.34 -26.94 -16.98
C TYR A 701 6.43 -26.79 -15.76
N VAL A 702 6.41 -27.84 -14.96
CA VAL A 702 5.85 -27.80 -13.61
C VAL A 702 7.02 -27.84 -12.63
N LYS A 703 7.04 -26.92 -11.67
CA LYS A 703 8.08 -26.80 -10.65
C LYS A 703 7.48 -26.96 -9.27
N ARG A 704 8.10 -27.80 -8.46
CA ARG A 704 7.83 -28.00 -7.04
C ARG A 704 9.05 -27.53 -6.27
N HIS A 705 8.93 -26.51 -5.43
CA HIS A 705 10.07 -25.92 -4.71
C HIS A 705 11.31 -25.72 -5.62
N THR A 706 12.42 -26.43 -5.39
CA THR A 706 13.65 -26.37 -6.20
C THR A 706 13.71 -27.37 -7.35
N LYS A 707 12.75 -28.31 -7.45
CA LYS A 707 12.74 -29.38 -8.45
C LYS A 707 11.82 -29.03 -9.63
N VAL A 708 12.37 -29.14 -10.84
CA VAL A 708 11.64 -28.93 -12.10
C VAL A 708 11.32 -30.29 -12.70
N LEU A 709 10.05 -30.52 -13.03
CA LEU A 709 9.61 -31.73 -13.75
C LEU A 709 10.00 -31.64 -15.23
N PRO A 710 10.11 -32.78 -15.95
CA PRO A 710 10.36 -32.77 -17.38
C PRO A 710 9.38 -31.86 -18.14
N GLY A 711 9.92 -31.04 -19.04
CA GLY A 711 9.12 -30.13 -19.84
C GLY A 711 8.19 -30.86 -20.81
N VAL A 712 6.99 -30.31 -20.98
CA VAL A 712 5.93 -30.84 -21.84
C VAL A 712 5.83 -29.95 -23.06
N ASN A 713 6.06 -30.52 -24.25
CA ASN A 713 6.04 -29.77 -25.50
C ASN A 713 4.65 -29.80 -26.14
N PHE A 714 4.16 -28.61 -26.52
CA PHE A 714 3.05 -28.43 -27.43
C PHE A 714 3.58 -27.76 -28.70
N SER A 715 3.07 -28.13 -29.88
CA SER A 715 3.52 -27.55 -31.16
C SER A 715 2.44 -27.57 -32.23
N THR A 716 2.55 -26.69 -33.23
CA THR A 716 1.72 -26.72 -34.44
C THR A 716 2.08 -27.85 -35.40
N ASP A 717 3.19 -28.57 -35.17
CA ASP A 717 3.63 -29.70 -36.00
C ASP A 717 2.53 -30.77 -36.13
N ALA A 718 2.16 -31.12 -37.36
CA ALA A 718 1.16 -32.15 -37.63
C ALA A 718 1.58 -33.53 -37.12
N ALA A 719 2.88 -33.78 -36.92
CA ALA A 719 3.39 -35.00 -36.30
C ALA A 719 3.13 -35.06 -34.78
N MET A 720 2.78 -33.95 -34.12
CA MET A 720 2.38 -33.99 -32.71
C MET A 720 1.04 -34.70 -32.54
N PRO A 721 0.88 -35.48 -31.46
CA PRO A 721 -0.41 -36.02 -31.06
C PRO A 721 -1.47 -34.92 -30.96
N PRO A 722 -2.75 -35.19 -31.29
CA PRO A 722 -3.82 -34.19 -31.26
C PRO A 722 -3.90 -33.39 -29.95
N GLU A 723 -3.72 -34.04 -28.81
CA GLU A 723 -3.73 -33.44 -27.48
C GLU A 723 -2.50 -32.58 -27.15
N ARG A 724 -1.44 -32.66 -27.96
CA ARG A 724 -0.23 -31.84 -27.89
C ARG A 724 -0.16 -30.80 -29.02
N ARG A 725 -1.15 -30.77 -29.91
CA ARG A 725 -1.16 -29.88 -31.06
C ARG A 725 -1.70 -28.51 -30.69
N LEU A 726 -0.92 -27.46 -30.94
CA LEU A 726 -1.38 -26.08 -30.77
C LEU A 726 -2.39 -25.72 -31.86
N ILE A 727 -3.49 -25.10 -31.46
CA ILE A 727 -4.54 -24.60 -32.35
C ILE A 727 -4.25 -23.13 -32.67
N VAL A 728 -4.19 -22.82 -33.96
CA VAL A 728 -3.87 -21.49 -34.50
C VAL A 728 -5.13 -20.88 -35.12
N ASP A 729 -6.04 -20.39 -34.27
CA ASP A 729 -7.30 -19.76 -34.70
C ASP A 729 -7.55 -18.41 -34.00
N GLY A 730 -6.55 -17.90 -33.28
CA GLY A 730 -6.68 -16.67 -32.50
C GLY A 730 -7.66 -16.79 -31.33
N LYS A 731 -7.97 -17.99 -30.85
CA LYS A 731 -8.82 -18.21 -29.66
C LYS A 731 -8.05 -18.93 -28.56
N TYR A 732 -8.57 -18.83 -27.34
CA TYR A 732 -8.04 -19.55 -26.19
C TYR A 732 -8.53 -21.00 -26.16
N HIS A 733 -7.57 -21.92 -26.03
CA HIS A 733 -7.81 -23.36 -25.88
C HIS A 733 -7.16 -23.89 -24.61
N TYR A 734 -7.74 -24.93 -24.03
CA TYR A 734 -7.17 -25.63 -22.88
C TYR A 734 -6.21 -26.73 -23.32
N TYR A 735 -5.05 -26.75 -22.68
CA TYR A 735 -4.02 -27.75 -22.88
C TYR A 735 -3.72 -28.47 -21.56
N THR A 736 -3.93 -29.78 -21.56
CA THR A 736 -3.78 -30.61 -20.37
C THR A 736 -2.33 -31.08 -20.22
N LEU A 737 -1.72 -30.79 -19.08
CA LEU A 737 -0.40 -31.33 -18.72
C LEU A 737 -0.55 -32.79 -18.25
N PRO A 738 0.52 -33.61 -18.31
CA PRO A 738 0.49 -34.93 -17.70
C PRO A 738 0.07 -34.87 -16.23
N GLU A 739 -0.58 -35.94 -15.78
CA GLU A 739 -0.82 -36.14 -14.37
C GLU A 739 0.50 -36.10 -13.60
N TRP A 740 0.42 -35.54 -12.40
CA TRP A 740 1.56 -35.43 -11.52
C TRP A 740 1.14 -35.80 -10.09
N GLU A 741 2.09 -36.37 -9.36
CA GLU A 741 1.91 -36.87 -8.00
C GLU A 741 2.76 -36.08 -7.00
N CYS A 742 2.13 -35.62 -5.93
CA CYS A 742 2.79 -34.97 -4.80
C CYS A 742 2.60 -35.76 -3.51
N THR A 743 3.69 -36.02 -2.79
CA THR A 743 3.70 -36.77 -1.53
C THR A 743 3.82 -35.90 -0.29
N GLU A 744 3.87 -34.58 -0.46
CA GLU A 744 3.91 -33.61 0.63
C GLU A 744 2.95 -32.46 0.32
N MET A 745 2.56 -31.70 1.34
CA MET A 745 1.86 -30.45 1.08
C MET A 745 2.85 -29.45 0.46
N THR A 746 2.53 -28.88 -0.69
CA THR A 746 3.48 -28.02 -1.41
C THR A 746 2.81 -26.89 -2.17
N THR A 747 3.63 -25.99 -2.68
CA THR A 747 3.23 -25.02 -3.71
C THR A 747 3.80 -25.45 -5.06
N MET A 748 3.09 -25.10 -6.12
CA MET A 748 3.42 -25.43 -7.50
C MET A 748 3.69 -24.17 -8.30
N GLY A 749 4.65 -24.24 -9.22
CA GLY A 749 4.79 -23.31 -10.32
C GLY A 749 4.50 -24.01 -11.64
N VAL A 750 3.83 -23.34 -12.57
CA VAL A 750 3.69 -23.78 -13.95
C VAL A 750 4.17 -22.63 -14.81
N TYR A 751 5.21 -22.87 -15.62
CA TYR A 751 5.76 -21.86 -16.53
C TYR A 751 6.02 -22.43 -17.91
N GLY A 752 5.81 -21.62 -18.94
CA GLY A 752 6.04 -21.93 -20.33
C GLY A 752 7.18 -21.12 -20.92
N ILE A 753 7.84 -21.74 -21.89
CA ILE A 753 8.81 -21.11 -22.78
C ILE A 753 8.28 -21.26 -24.21
N PRO A 754 7.72 -20.19 -24.80
CA PRO A 754 7.33 -20.18 -26.20
C PRO A 754 8.60 -20.12 -27.07
N ILE A 755 8.61 -20.92 -28.13
CA ILE A 755 9.72 -21.03 -29.07
C ILE A 755 9.15 -21.01 -30.48
N SER A 756 9.61 -20.06 -31.29
CA SER A 756 9.42 -20.10 -32.74
C SER A 756 10.68 -20.70 -33.37
N ARG A 757 10.54 -21.77 -34.17
CA ARG A 757 11.70 -22.45 -34.76
C ARG A 757 12.15 -21.86 -36.10
N GLU A 758 11.28 -21.11 -36.78
CA GLU A 758 11.49 -20.63 -38.15
C GLU A 758 11.44 -19.09 -38.21
N SER A 759 10.33 -18.44 -37.82
CA SER A 759 10.24 -17.01 -37.56
C SER A 759 9.29 -16.71 -36.40
N SER A 760 9.58 -15.65 -35.63
CA SER A 760 8.68 -15.13 -34.60
C SER A 760 7.90 -13.90 -35.08
N ALA A 761 8.21 -13.37 -36.26
CA ALA A 761 7.73 -12.08 -36.75
C ALA A 761 6.19 -12.00 -36.87
N ASP A 762 5.55 -13.13 -37.19
CA ASP A 762 4.14 -13.18 -37.58
C ASP A 762 3.25 -13.91 -36.56
N ASN A 763 3.78 -14.28 -35.39
CA ASN A 763 3.03 -15.05 -34.39
C ASN A 763 3.11 -14.46 -32.97
N ARG A 764 2.04 -14.67 -32.20
CA ARG A 764 1.88 -14.16 -30.83
C ARG A 764 1.32 -15.25 -29.92
N PHE A 765 1.97 -15.46 -28.77
CA PHE A 765 1.48 -16.38 -27.74
C PHE A 765 0.88 -15.60 -26.59
N LEU A 766 -0.32 -15.97 -26.17
CA LEU A 766 -0.98 -15.44 -24.99
C LEU A 766 -1.31 -16.56 -24.01
N TRP A 767 -1.07 -16.34 -22.73
CA TRP A 767 -1.46 -17.22 -21.62
C TRP A 767 -2.44 -16.49 -20.71
N ASP A 768 -3.61 -17.09 -20.50
CA ASP A 768 -4.67 -16.55 -19.66
C ASP A 768 -4.59 -17.04 -18.21
N HIS A 769 -4.82 -18.33 -17.95
CA HIS A 769 -4.79 -18.90 -16.60
C HIS A 769 -4.42 -20.38 -16.59
N VAL A 770 -4.29 -20.95 -15.38
CA VAL A 770 -4.15 -22.39 -15.15
C VAL A 770 -5.21 -22.89 -14.17
N ILE A 771 -5.88 -23.99 -14.51
CA ILE A 771 -6.75 -24.74 -13.62
C ILE A 771 -6.00 -25.97 -13.14
N ILE A 772 -5.94 -26.18 -11.83
CA ILE A 772 -5.38 -27.38 -11.21
C ILE A 772 -6.54 -28.21 -10.71
N GLU A 773 -6.69 -29.42 -11.21
CA GLU A 773 -7.65 -30.39 -10.70
C GLU A 773 -6.94 -31.41 -9.80
N GLN A 774 -7.46 -31.61 -8.60
CA GLN A 774 -7.06 -32.71 -7.72
C GLN A 774 -7.84 -33.98 -8.12
N LEU A 775 -7.13 -34.95 -8.68
CA LEU A 775 -7.71 -36.24 -9.10
C LEU A 775 -7.90 -37.19 -7.91
N GLU A 776 -6.95 -37.14 -6.98
CA GLU A 776 -6.91 -38.03 -5.82
C GLU A 776 -6.19 -37.32 -4.68
N GLN A 777 -6.70 -37.40 -3.46
CA GLN A 777 -6.01 -36.95 -2.26
C GLN A 777 -5.45 -38.16 -1.52
N TYR A 778 -4.17 -38.11 -1.15
CA TYR A 778 -3.54 -39.19 -0.41
C TYR A 778 -3.76 -39.06 1.09
N THR A 779 -4.13 -40.18 1.69
CA THR A 779 -4.12 -40.38 3.14
C THR A 779 -2.70 -40.67 3.63
N ASP A 780 -2.47 -40.62 4.94
CA ASP A 780 -1.19 -41.05 5.49
C ASP A 780 -0.89 -42.54 5.22
N ALA A 781 -1.92 -43.39 5.08
CA ALA A 781 -1.74 -44.79 4.70
C ALA A 781 -1.23 -44.93 3.26
N ASP A 782 -1.74 -44.11 2.34
CA ASP A 782 -1.24 -44.06 0.97
C ASP A 782 0.20 -43.55 0.93
N LEU A 783 0.50 -42.52 1.73
CA LEU A 783 1.85 -41.96 1.83
C LEU A 783 2.86 -42.95 2.41
N GLU A 784 2.49 -43.76 3.41
CA GLU A 784 3.36 -44.80 3.95
C GLU A 784 3.85 -45.78 2.88
N ALA A 785 3.03 -46.07 1.86
CA ALA A 785 3.40 -46.93 0.73
C ALA A 785 4.26 -46.21 -0.33
N LYS A 786 4.30 -44.88 -0.32
CA LYS A 786 4.87 -44.03 -1.40
C LYS A 786 6.13 -43.29 -1.02
N VAL A 787 6.35 -43.00 0.27
CA VAL A 787 7.53 -42.25 0.75
C VAL A 787 8.51 -43.15 1.49
N PRO A 788 9.79 -42.74 1.64
CA PRO A 788 10.76 -43.51 2.43
C PRO A 788 10.22 -43.82 3.82
N ALA A 789 10.50 -45.04 4.29
CA ALA A 789 10.08 -45.50 5.61
C ALA A 789 10.58 -44.54 6.70
N VAL A 790 9.69 -44.21 7.63
CA VAL A 790 9.99 -43.37 8.80
C VAL A 790 10.23 -44.30 9.98
N ASP A 791 11.40 -44.93 9.99
CA ASP A 791 11.73 -45.98 10.93
C ASP A 791 11.89 -45.44 12.36
N LYS A 792 11.17 -46.07 13.29
CA LYS A 792 11.29 -45.81 14.72
C LYS A 792 12.58 -46.43 15.27
N PRO A 793 13.47 -45.64 15.90
CA PRO A 793 14.67 -46.16 16.56
C PRO A 793 14.37 -47.23 17.61
N LYS A 794 15.25 -48.23 17.72
CA LYS A 794 15.15 -49.27 18.76
C LYS A 794 15.63 -48.72 20.11
N GLY A 795 15.05 -49.21 21.20
CA GLY A 795 15.50 -48.89 22.58
C GLY A 795 14.99 -47.56 23.14
N LEU A 796 14.03 -46.90 22.47
CA LEU A 796 13.34 -45.75 23.04
C LEU A 796 12.56 -46.15 24.30
N ARG A 797 12.47 -45.24 25.27
CA ARG A 797 11.66 -45.47 26.49
C ARG A 797 10.17 -45.56 26.14
N ALA A 798 9.39 -46.35 26.86
CA ALA A 798 7.94 -46.29 26.74
C ALA A 798 7.40 -45.00 27.42
N PRO A 799 6.59 -44.17 26.72
CA PRO A 799 5.90 -43.05 27.36
C PRO A 799 4.82 -43.55 28.34
N ASN A 800 4.59 -42.85 29.46
CA ASN A 800 3.52 -43.18 30.41
C ASN A 800 2.35 -42.19 30.32
N GLY A 801 1.64 -42.17 29.19
CA GLY A 801 0.55 -41.24 28.93
C GLY A 801 -0.69 -41.42 29.81
N ALA A 802 -0.85 -42.56 30.49
CA ALA A 802 -1.95 -42.77 31.44
C ALA A 802 -1.76 -42.00 32.76
N ALA A 803 -0.51 -41.71 33.14
CA ALA A 803 -0.14 -40.91 34.30
C ALA A 803 1.09 -40.06 33.97
N PRO A 804 0.93 -39.02 33.11
CA PRO A 804 2.06 -38.31 32.54
C PRO A 804 2.83 -37.52 33.61
N ALA A 805 4.16 -37.68 33.63
CA ALA A 805 5.04 -36.92 34.51
C ALA A 805 5.82 -35.83 33.73
N LYS A 806 6.07 -36.07 32.44
CA LYS A 806 6.76 -35.12 31.55
C LYS A 806 5.81 -34.65 30.43
N LEU A 807 5.39 -33.40 30.48
CA LEU A 807 4.48 -32.82 29.49
C LEU A 807 5.22 -31.82 28.60
N LEU A 808 4.93 -31.87 27.30
CA LEU A 808 5.33 -30.83 26.34
C LEU A 808 4.08 -30.10 25.85
N GLN A 809 4.04 -28.78 26.04
CA GLN A 809 3.08 -27.90 25.37
C GLN A 809 3.68 -27.40 24.06
N VAL A 810 2.95 -27.61 22.96
CA VAL A 810 3.23 -27.03 21.65
C VAL A 810 2.25 -25.87 21.41
N LYS A 811 2.81 -24.68 21.25
CA LYS A 811 2.09 -23.41 21.17
C LYS A 811 1.67 -23.10 19.72
N GLY A 812 0.37 -23.16 19.45
CA GLY A 812 -0.24 -22.57 18.27
C GLY A 812 -0.75 -21.15 18.52
N LEU A 813 -1.45 -20.57 17.55
CA LEU A 813 -2.01 -19.22 17.71
C LEU A 813 -3.07 -19.20 18.83
N PHE A 814 -3.18 -18.13 19.60
CA PHE A 814 -4.13 -18.01 20.72
C PHE A 814 -3.97 -19.12 21.79
N TRP A 815 -2.75 -19.59 22.02
CA TRP A 815 -2.51 -20.62 23.03
C TRP A 815 -2.70 -20.09 24.46
N GLN A 816 -2.40 -18.80 24.70
CA GLN A 816 -2.32 -18.23 26.04
C GLN A 816 -3.64 -18.35 26.82
N PRO A 817 -4.81 -17.99 26.26
CA PRO A 817 -6.06 -18.02 27.02
C PRO A 817 -6.44 -19.41 27.53
N TYR A 818 -6.00 -20.50 26.88
CA TYR A 818 -6.28 -21.85 27.39
C TYR A 818 -5.71 -22.11 28.78
N GLY A 819 -4.60 -21.46 29.17
CA GLY A 819 -4.05 -21.57 30.53
C GLY A 819 -3.38 -22.90 30.86
N VAL A 820 -2.77 -23.58 29.87
CA VAL A 820 -2.10 -24.89 30.07
C VAL A 820 -1.00 -24.80 31.14
N ALA A 821 -0.13 -23.79 31.05
CA ALA A 821 0.95 -23.57 32.01
C ALA A 821 0.46 -23.24 33.43
N ASP A 822 -0.76 -22.71 33.57
CA ASP A 822 -1.38 -22.44 34.88
C ASP A 822 -2.01 -23.72 35.47
N ALA A 823 -2.39 -24.67 34.63
CA ALA A 823 -3.01 -25.93 35.05
C ALA A 823 -1.97 -26.98 35.47
N VAL A 824 -0.86 -27.07 34.76
CA VAL A 824 0.18 -28.10 34.95
C VAL A 824 1.58 -27.58 34.58
N THR A 825 2.62 -28.15 35.21
CA THR A 825 4.02 -27.91 34.81
C THR A 825 4.30 -28.64 33.50
N CYS A 826 4.78 -27.92 32.48
CA CYS A 826 5.16 -28.50 31.20
C CYS A 826 6.35 -27.77 30.56
N ALA A 827 7.11 -28.48 29.72
CA ALA A 827 8.01 -27.86 28.76
C ALA A 827 7.20 -27.12 27.68
N ASN A 828 7.80 -26.14 27.02
CA ASN A 828 7.13 -25.32 26.01
C ASN A 828 7.94 -25.30 24.72
N SER A 829 7.26 -25.42 23.59
CA SER A 829 7.84 -25.29 22.25
C SER A 829 6.86 -24.60 21.29
N TYR A 830 7.39 -23.97 20.24
CA TYR A 830 6.61 -23.47 19.10
C TYR A 830 6.54 -24.48 17.95
N LEU A 831 7.36 -25.53 18.02
CA LEU A 831 7.45 -26.58 17.00
C LEU A 831 7.23 -27.94 17.65
N LEU A 832 6.65 -28.87 16.89
CA LEU A 832 6.61 -30.27 17.28
C LEU A 832 8.04 -30.86 17.30
N PRO A 833 8.32 -31.84 18.18
CA PRO A 833 9.63 -32.50 18.23
C PRO A 833 10.12 -33.02 16.88
N ALA A 834 11.36 -32.70 16.52
CA ALA A 834 11.91 -32.97 15.19
C ALA A 834 12.46 -34.39 15.03
N SER A 835 12.51 -35.20 16.10
CA SER A 835 12.88 -36.63 16.06
C SER A 835 12.01 -37.50 16.98
N TYR A 836 12.16 -38.83 16.88
CA TYR A 836 11.53 -39.77 17.82
C TYR A 836 12.09 -39.60 19.24
N GLU A 837 13.39 -39.41 19.38
CA GLU A 837 14.07 -39.26 20.67
C GLU A 837 13.57 -38.04 21.44
N GLU A 838 13.42 -36.91 20.74
CA GLU A 838 12.87 -35.68 21.34
C GLU A 838 11.41 -35.86 21.75
N LEU A 839 10.60 -36.51 20.90
CA LEU A 839 9.19 -36.78 21.19
C LEU A 839 9.03 -37.73 22.38
N TYR A 840 9.80 -38.81 22.40
CA TYR A 840 9.75 -39.83 23.43
C TYR A 840 10.39 -39.37 24.74
N ALA A 841 11.02 -38.20 24.80
CA ALA A 841 11.43 -37.58 26.07
C ALA A 841 10.23 -37.21 26.99
N TYR A 842 9.01 -37.16 26.43
CA TYR A 842 7.78 -36.75 27.12
C TYR A 842 6.76 -37.89 27.25
N ASP A 843 5.88 -37.81 28.24
CA ASP A 843 4.77 -38.75 28.47
C ASP A 843 3.46 -38.25 27.82
N ALA A 844 3.32 -36.93 27.72
CA ALA A 844 2.23 -36.30 27.00
C ALA A 844 2.70 -35.12 26.14
N VAL A 845 2.05 -34.95 24.99
CA VAL A 845 2.19 -33.78 24.12
C VAL A 845 0.83 -33.07 24.05
N VAL A 846 0.83 -31.77 24.34
CA VAL A 846 -0.35 -30.90 24.39
C VAL A 846 -0.25 -29.89 23.25
N CYS A 847 -1.00 -30.12 22.18
CA CYS A 847 -1.07 -29.25 21.03
C CYS A 847 -2.21 -28.23 21.23
N VAL A 848 -1.86 -26.97 21.40
CA VAL A 848 -2.86 -25.89 21.62
C VAL A 848 -3.03 -25.11 20.32
N ASN A 849 -4.12 -25.35 19.60
CA ASN A 849 -4.38 -24.72 18.29
C ASN A 849 -3.21 -24.84 17.29
N VAL A 850 -2.53 -25.98 17.29
CA VAL A 850 -1.41 -26.24 16.36
C VAL A 850 -1.96 -26.49 14.96
N ASP A 851 -1.38 -25.80 13.98
CA ASP A 851 -1.69 -25.98 12.57
C ASP A 851 -0.98 -27.22 12.00
N PHE A 852 -1.77 -28.25 11.72
CA PHE A 852 -1.28 -29.49 11.13
C PHE A 852 -1.32 -29.48 9.61
N SER A 853 -1.86 -28.43 8.97
CA SER A 853 -1.94 -28.36 7.50
C SER A 853 -0.54 -28.42 6.90
N THR A 854 0.42 -27.75 7.53
CA THR A 854 1.83 -27.75 7.10
C THR A 854 2.66 -28.91 7.64
N SER A 855 2.07 -29.83 8.42
CA SER A 855 2.80 -31.00 8.92
C SER A 855 3.09 -32.00 7.80
N ASP A 856 4.23 -32.67 7.86
CA ASP A 856 4.56 -33.75 6.93
C ASP A 856 4.08 -35.12 7.46
N TYR A 857 4.11 -36.11 6.57
CA TYR A 857 3.80 -37.50 6.91
C TYR A 857 4.67 -38.03 8.05
N ALA A 858 5.98 -37.73 8.03
CA ALA A 858 6.93 -38.26 9.01
C ALA A 858 6.64 -37.77 10.44
N MET A 859 6.23 -36.52 10.60
CA MET A 859 5.78 -35.95 11.87
C MET A 859 4.51 -36.66 12.37
N ARG A 860 3.50 -36.81 11.50
CA ARG A 860 2.25 -37.47 11.89
C ARG A 860 2.44 -38.94 12.23
N LYS A 861 3.30 -39.65 11.50
CA LYS A 861 3.71 -41.03 11.82
C LYS A 861 4.38 -41.13 13.18
N ARG A 862 5.30 -40.22 13.52
CA ARG A 862 5.94 -40.17 14.84
C ARG A 862 4.94 -39.97 15.98
N LEU A 863 3.97 -39.06 15.80
CA LEU A 863 2.89 -38.85 16.78
C LEU A 863 2.01 -40.10 16.93
N LYS A 864 1.68 -40.77 15.83
CA LYS A 864 0.93 -42.05 15.85
C LYS A 864 1.68 -43.12 16.65
N ASP A 865 2.96 -43.31 16.37
CA ASP A 865 3.78 -44.30 17.05
C ASP A 865 3.95 -43.97 18.54
N PHE A 866 4.19 -42.70 18.86
CA PHE A 866 4.26 -42.21 20.23
C PHE A 866 3.00 -42.55 21.03
N VAL A 867 1.81 -42.27 20.47
CA VAL A 867 0.54 -42.61 21.12
C VAL A 867 0.38 -44.12 21.21
N THR A 868 0.64 -44.86 20.13
CA THR A 868 0.49 -46.32 20.10
C THR A 868 1.35 -47.02 21.15
N ASP A 869 2.55 -46.48 21.43
CA ASP A 869 3.49 -47.03 22.41
C ASP A 869 3.17 -46.66 23.87
N GLY A 870 2.15 -45.83 24.13
CA GLY A 870 1.76 -45.44 25.49
C GLY A 870 1.66 -43.95 25.73
N GLY A 871 2.03 -43.10 24.76
CA GLY A 871 1.99 -41.65 24.89
C GLY A 871 0.58 -41.08 24.94
N ARG A 872 0.44 -39.90 25.56
CA ARG A 872 -0.79 -39.12 25.54
C ARG A 872 -0.67 -37.95 24.56
N LEU A 873 -1.62 -37.84 23.63
CA LEU A 873 -1.77 -36.66 22.77
C LEU A 873 -3.02 -35.89 23.18
N VAL A 874 -2.85 -34.63 23.56
CA VAL A 874 -3.96 -33.72 23.85
C VAL A 874 -4.02 -32.67 22.76
N ILE A 875 -5.17 -32.48 22.12
CA ILE A 875 -5.39 -31.37 21.17
C ILE A 875 -6.48 -30.47 21.72
N LEU A 876 -6.14 -29.21 21.94
CA LEU A 876 -7.08 -28.15 22.27
C LEU A 876 -7.42 -27.40 20.99
N GLY A 877 -8.71 -27.13 20.79
CA GLY A 877 -9.28 -26.51 19.60
C GLY A 877 -8.72 -25.14 19.23
N GLY A 878 -9.35 -24.50 18.28
CA GLY A 878 -8.95 -23.19 17.76
C GLY A 878 -9.07 -23.09 16.23
N PRO A 879 -8.82 -21.91 15.66
CA PRO A 879 -9.08 -21.63 14.25
C PRO A 879 -8.09 -22.26 13.26
N PHE A 880 -7.07 -22.96 13.74
CA PHE A 880 -6.03 -23.57 12.90
C PHE A 880 -5.85 -25.07 13.17
N THR A 881 -6.75 -25.71 13.92
CA THR A 881 -6.61 -27.13 14.28
C THR A 881 -7.82 -27.97 13.85
N LEU A 882 -7.79 -29.28 14.10
CA LEU A 882 -8.83 -30.24 13.72
C LEU A 882 -9.19 -30.14 12.22
N GLY A 883 -10.48 -30.04 11.86
CA GLY A 883 -10.95 -30.04 10.47
C GLY A 883 -10.33 -28.91 9.64
N VAL A 884 -10.29 -27.69 10.17
CA VAL A 884 -9.67 -26.53 9.50
C VAL A 884 -8.13 -26.55 9.59
N GLY A 885 -7.57 -27.38 10.47
CA GLY A 885 -6.13 -27.58 10.62
C GLY A 885 -5.54 -28.69 9.75
N GLY A 886 -6.28 -29.18 8.75
CA GLY A 886 -5.77 -30.19 7.81
C GLY A 886 -5.57 -31.59 8.42
N VAL A 887 -6.26 -31.91 9.51
CA VAL A 887 -6.13 -33.23 10.18
C VAL A 887 -6.86 -34.34 9.42
N GLN A 888 -7.94 -34.02 8.71
CA GLN A 888 -8.80 -35.00 8.03
C GLN A 888 -8.02 -35.87 7.03
N GLY A 889 -8.24 -37.19 7.08
CA GLY A 889 -7.56 -38.15 6.20
C GLY A 889 -6.10 -38.45 6.57
N THR A 890 -5.62 -37.97 7.71
CA THR A 890 -4.29 -38.28 8.24
C THR A 890 -4.34 -39.31 9.36
N TYR A 891 -3.18 -39.82 9.80
CA TYR A 891 -3.12 -40.70 10.97
C TYR A 891 -3.62 -40.04 12.25
N LEU A 892 -3.60 -38.72 12.33
CA LEU A 892 -4.18 -38.03 13.47
C LEU A 892 -5.71 -38.21 13.50
N ASP A 893 -6.40 -38.11 12.35
CA ASP A 893 -7.86 -38.30 12.22
C ASP A 893 -8.31 -39.68 12.74
N ASP A 894 -7.60 -40.74 12.34
CA ASP A 894 -7.89 -42.11 12.78
C ASP A 894 -7.88 -42.27 14.31
N MET A 895 -6.95 -41.56 14.96
CA MET A 895 -6.79 -41.61 16.42
C MET A 895 -7.77 -40.70 17.17
N LEU A 896 -8.42 -39.74 16.51
CA LEU A 896 -9.33 -38.82 17.18
C LEU A 896 -10.57 -39.54 17.75
N PRO A 897 -11.11 -39.07 18.89
CA PRO A 897 -12.43 -39.48 19.40
C PRO A 897 -13.60 -38.91 18.59
N PHE A 898 -13.35 -38.01 17.64
CA PHE A 898 -14.38 -37.32 16.87
C PHE A 898 -14.20 -37.52 15.37
N THR A 899 -15.31 -37.52 14.64
CA THR A 899 -15.35 -37.38 13.19
C THR A 899 -15.35 -35.89 12.84
N LEU A 900 -14.43 -35.51 11.96
CA LEU A 900 -14.25 -34.13 11.49
C LEU A 900 -15.16 -33.83 10.29
N THR A 901 -15.60 -32.59 10.16
CA THR A 901 -16.38 -32.10 9.00
C THR A 901 -15.51 -31.34 7.99
N GLY A 902 -14.21 -31.21 8.26
CA GLY A 902 -13.25 -30.59 7.37
C GLY A 902 -13.24 -29.06 7.45
N ARG A 903 -13.22 -28.39 6.30
CA ARG A 903 -12.92 -26.94 6.18
C ARG A 903 -13.99 -26.00 6.72
N ALA A 904 -15.23 -26.46 6.89
CA ALA A 904 -16.33 -25.64 7.45
C ALA A 904 -16.64 -26.00 8.91
N GLU A 905 -15.68 -26.60 9.62
CA GLU A 905 -15.91 -27.13 10.96
C GLU A 905 -16.05 -26.06 12.05
N LEU A 906 -15.43 -24.89 11.90
CA LEU A 906 -15.48 -23.84 12.91
C LEU A 906 -16.80 -23.04 12.82
N ILE A 907 -17.61 -23.06 13.88
CA ILE A 907 -18.92 -22.40 13.92
C ILE A 907 -19.15 -21.57 15.19
N PRO A 908 -19.90 -20.45 15.11
CA PRO A 908 -20.32 -19.67 16.27
C PRO A 908 -21.40 -20.41 17.08
N CYS A 909 -21.45 -20.14 18.38
CA CYS A 909 -22.48 -20.58 19.31
C CYS A 909 -23.37 -19.38 19.65
N ALA A 910 -24.50 -19.26 18.96
CA ALA A 910 -25.49 -18.21 19.20
C ALA A 910 -26.87 -18.84 19.54
N PRO A 911 -27.33 -18.80 20.81
CA PRO A 911 -26.65 -18.24 21.99
C PRO A 911 -25.42 -19.07 22.42
N PRO A 912 -24.55 -18.51 23.29
CA PRO A 912 -23.40 -19.24 23.85
C PRO A 912 -23.79 -20.57 24.49
N LEU A 913 -22.97 -21.60 24.30
CA LEU A 913 -23.18 -22.92 24.92
C LEU A 913 -22.41 -23.01 26.23
N LEU A 914 -23.06 -23.44 27.31
CA LEU A 914 -22.39 -23.58 28.61
C LEU A 914 -21.70 -24.94 28.73
N LEU A 915 -20.45 -24.96 29.21
CA LEU A 915 -19.75 -26.22 29.47
C LEU A 915 -20.30 -26.92 30.71
N GLY A 916 -20.31 -28.25 30.67
CA GLY A 916 -20.79 -29.10 31.76
C GLY A 916 -20.28 -30.53 31.67
N ARG A 917 -20.32 -31.26 32.79
CA ARG A 917 -19.92 -32.68 32.83
C ARG A 917 -21.00 -33.61 32.27
N GLN A 918 -22.26 -33.19 32.30
CA GLN A 918 -23.40 -33.95 31.80
C GLN A 918 -24.11 -33.15 30.70
N PRO A 919 -24.78 -33.83 29.74
CA PRO A 919 -25.55 -33.15 28.71
C PRO A 919 -26.59 -32.21 29.34
N GLY A 920 -26.58 -30.95 28.92
CA GLY A 920 -27.54 -29.91 29.33
C GLY A 920 -27.36 -29.38 30.76
N LYS A 921 -26.34 -29.81 31.50
CA LYS A 921 -26.10 -29.36 32.89
C LYS A 921 -24.78 -28.61 33.01
N PRO A 922 -24.80 -27.27 33.07
CA PRO A 922 -23.58 -26.47 33.11
C PRO A 922 -22.82 -26.62 34.44
N TYR A 923 -21.52 -26.28 34.44
CA TYR A 923 -20.75 -26.09 35.66
C TYR A 923 -21.29 -24.88 36.48
N PRO A 924 -21.03 -24.82 37.81
CA PRO A 924 -21.59 -23.77 38.67
C PRO A 924 -21.25 -22.33 38.27
N ASP A 925 -20.04 -22.10 37.74
CA ASP A 925 -19.56 -20.79 37.28
C ASP A 925 -19.95 -20.48 35.82
N SER A 926 -20.82 -21.30 35.22
CA SER A 926 -21.43 -21.09 33.90
C SER A 926 -20.43 -20.71 32.78
N PRO A 927 -19.38 -21.53 32.55
CA PRO A 927 -18.37 -21.26 31.53
C PRO A 927 -18.96 -21.26 30.12
N ALA A 928 -18.99 -20.09 29.48
CA ALA A 928 -19.58 -19.90 28.17
C ALA A 928 -18.59 -20.23 27.03
N LEU A 929 -19.05 -21.06 26.09
CA LEU A 929 -18.38 -21.36 24.84
C LEU A 929 -19.06 -20.58 23.71
N LEU A 930 -18.27 -19.75 23.02
CA LEU A 930 -18.75 -18.85 21.97
C LEU A 930 -18.52 -19.39 20.57
N TRP A 931 -17.49 -20.21 20.39
CA TRP A 931 -17.11 -20.83 19.12
C TRP A 931 -16.65 -22.26 19.36
N ARG A 932 -16.95 -23.14 18.41
CA ARG A 932 -16.60 -24.56 18.51
C ARG A 932 -16.37 -25.19 17.16
N HIS A 933 -15.72 -26.33 17.18
CA HIS A 933 -15.69 -27.25 16.06
C HIS A 933 -17.01 -28.06 15.97
N ALA A 934 -17.52 -28.22 14.75
CA ALA A 934 -18.74 -28.95 14.41
C ALA A 934 -18.41 -30.44 14.23
N ILE A 935 -18.31 -31.15 15.35
CA ILE A 935 -17.80 -32.54 15.39
C ILE A 935 -18.87 -33.54 15.83
N THR A 936 -18.65 -34.82 15.49
CA THR A 936 -19.50 -35.94 15.94
C THR A 936 -18.67 -36.98 16.69
N ALA A 937 -19.16 -37.44 17.85
CA ALA A 937 -18.53 -38.50 18.64
C ALA A 937 -18.41 -39.82 17.85
N LYS A 938 -17.21 -40.41 17.82
CA LYS A 938 -17.00 -41.78 17.32
C LYS A 938 -17.46 -42.80 18.38
N PRO A 939 -17.82 -44.04 17.99
CA PRO A 939 -18.17 -45.09 18.95
C PRO A 939 -17.00 -45.46 19.87
N GLY A 940 -17.30 -45.92 21.10
CA GLY A 940 -16.29 -46.47 22.03
C GLY A 940 -15.39 -45.43 22.72
N ILE A 941 -15.73 -44.13 22.63
CA ILE A 941 -14.99 -43.05 23.30
C ILE A 941 -15.51 -42.80 24.72
N VAL A 942 -14.72 -42.11 25.54
CA VAL A 942 -15.18 -41.59 26.83
C VAL A 942 -15.37 -40.08 26.71
N ILE A 943 -16.58 -39.59 26.97
CA ILE A 943 -16.89 -38.16 26.94
C ILE A 943 -16.55 -37.55 28.29
N ASP A 944 -15.73 -36.50 28.28
CA ASP A 944 -15.25 -35.80 29.46
C ASP A 944 -16.07 -34.52 29.76
N ALA A 945 -16.58 -33.85 28.73
CA ALA A 945 -17.41 -32.66 28.87
C ALA A 945 -18.35 -32.45 27.69
N TYR A 946 -19.40 -31.68 27.95
CA TYR A 946 -20.43 -31.24 27.00
C TYR A 946 -20.47 -29.72 26.94
N ALA A 947 -20.82 -29.18 25.77
CA ALA A 947 -21.26 -27.80 25.59
C ALA A 947 -22.76 -27.84 25.28
N GLY A 948 -23.61 -27.45 26.25
CA GLY A 948 -25.03 -27.80 26.20
C GLY A 948 -25.20 -29.32 26.15
N THR A 949 -25.85 -29.84 25.12
CA THR A 949 -26.03 -31.30 24.90
C THR A 949 -24.96 -31.91 24.00
N THR A 950 -24.08 -31.12 23.42
CA THR A 950 -23.09 -31.57 22.43
C THR A 950 -21.81 -32.01 23.13
N PRO A 951 -21.31 -33.23 22.89
CA PRO A 951 -19.98 -33.63 23.37
C PRO A 951 -18.91 -32.67 22.84
N ILE A 952 -18.09 -32.11 23.73
CA ILE A 952 -17.06 -31.12 23.37
C ILE A 952 -15.66 -31.52 23.83
N ALA A 953 -15.57 -32.38 24.85
CA ALA A 953 -14.31 -33.00 25.25
C ALA A 953 -14.47 -34.51 25.33
N ALA A 954 -13.54 -35.27 24.76
CA ALA A 954 -13.55 -36.71 24.84
C ALA A 954 -12.14 -37.29 24.72
N ARG A 955 -11.99 -38.55 25.15
CA ARG A 955 -10.78 -39.34 24.98
C ARG A 955 -11.05 -40.67 24.32
N LYS A 956 -10.05 -41.14 23.56
CA LYS A 956 -10.03 -42.45 22.91
C LYS A 956 -8.70 -43.14 23.23
N THR A 957 -8.78 -44.43 23.56
CA THR A 957 -7.59 -45.28 23.68
C THR A 957 -7.14 -45.70 22.29
N THR A 958 -5.85 -45.53 22.01
CA THR A 958 -5.22 -45.88 20.72
C THR A 958 -3.91 -46.61 21.02
N GLY A 959 -3.83 -47.89 20.66
CA GLY A 959 -2.73 -48.75 21.12
C GLY A 959 -2.67 -48.78 22.65
N ASN A 960 -1.50 -48.52 23.22
CA ASN A 960 -1.29 -48.43 24.67
C ASN A 960 -1.49 -47.02 25.23
N GLY A 961 -1.68 -46.00 24.38
CA GLY A 961 -1.81 -44.60 24.79
C GLY A 961 -3.21 -44.05 24.63
N GLN A 962 -3.32 -42.72 24.68
CA GLN A 962 -4.58 -42.00 24.68
C GLN A 962 -4.52 -40.74 23.83
N VAL A 963 -5.61 -40.46 23.11
CA VAL A 963 -5.86 -39.18 22.45
C VAL A 963 -7.01 -38.47 23.14
N VAL A 964 -6.79 -37.24 23.58
CA VAL A 964 -7.76 -36.40 24.29
C VAL A 964 -7.99 -35.13 23.45
N ILE A 965 -9.26 -34.80 23.19
CA ILE A 965 -9.62 -33.62 22.41
C ILE A 965 -10.54 -32.73 23.22
N PHE A 966 -10.30 -31.43 23.15
CA PHE A 966 -11.29 -30.40 23.48
C PHE A 966 -11.56 -29.56 22.23
N ALA A 967 -12.80 -29.60 21.74
CA ALA A 967 -13.22 -29.00 20.48
C ALA A 967 -13.81 -27.59 20.60
N GLY A 968 -13.75 -26.99 21.80
CA GLY A 968 -14.07 -25.57 21.99
C GLY A 968 -12.91 -24.68 21.58
N THR A 969 -13.19 -23.41 21.23
CA THR A 969 -12.16 -22.44 20.84
C THR A 969 -12.17 -21.19 21.70
N VAL A 970 -11.00 -20.58 21.91
CA VAL A 970 -10.84 -19.32 22.66
C VAL A 970 -11.19 -18.07 21.85
N GLN A 971 -12.17 -18.19 20.95
CA GLN A 971 -12.60 -17.12 20.05
C GLN A 971 -13.94 -16.53 20.47
N GLY A 972 -14.18 -15.30 20.02
CA GLY A 972 -15.36 -14.52 20.34
C GLY A 972 -15.18 -13.68 21.60
N ASP A 973 -15.82 -12.51 21.61
CA ASP A 973 -16.05 -11.73 22.82
C ASP A 973 -17.39 -12.11 23.46
N PRO A 974 -17.43 -12.31 24.79
CA PRO A 974 -18.67 -12.58 25.48
C PRO A 974 -19.64 -11.39 25.36
N GLN A 975 -20.91 -11.70 25.13
CA GLN A 975 -21.99 -10.70 25.15
C GLN A 975 -22.67 -10.70 26.54
N GLY A 976 -22.95 -9.52 27.08
CA GLY A 976 -23.60 -9.37 28.39
C GLY A 976 -22.74 -9.85 29.57
N GLU A 977 -23.36 -10.51 30.55
CA GLU A 977 -22.68 -11.00 31.78
C GLU A 977 -22.00 -12.38 31.61
N ALA A 978 -22.05 -12.97 30.41
CA ALA A 978 -21.48 -14.29 30.16
C ALA A 978 -19.95 -14.29 30.37
N LYS A 979 -19.45 -15.25 31.14
CA LYS A 979 -18.01 -15.40 31.36
C LYS A 979 -17.46 -16.46 30.38
N PRO A 980 -16.49 -16.11 29.52
CA PRO A 980 -15.95 -17.08 28.57
C PRO A 980 -15.25 -18.22 29.33
N PHE A 981 -15.32 -19.44 28.79
CA PHE A 981 -14.91 -20.63 29.53
C PHE A 981 -13.47 -20.55 30.02
N TRP A 982 -12.56 -19.93 29.25
CA TRP A 982 -11.16 -19.81 29.61
C TRP A 982 -10.89 -18.92 30.83
N ALA A 983 -11.84 -18.09 31.23
CA ALA A 983 -11.75 -17.30 32.45
C ALA A 983 -12.31 -18.02 33.70
N CYS A 984 -12.90 -19.20 33.53
CA CYS A 984 -13.66 -19.91 34.57
C CYS A 984 -12.80 -20.90 35.37
N GLU A 985 -13.14 -21.13 36.64
CA GLU A 985 -12.39 -22.06 37.50
C GLU A 985 -12.69 -23.52 37.13
N SER A 986 -13.94 -23.80 36.75
CA SER A 986 -14.33 -25.12 36.24
C SER A 986 -13.55 -25.53 35.00
N TRP A 987 -13.19 -24.58 34.13
CA TRP A 987 -12.32 -24.84 32.99
C TRP A 987 -10.92 -25.28 33.43
N ARG A 988 -10.30 -24.60 34.41
CA ARG A 988 -8.97 -24.99 34.91
C ARG A 988 -8.99 -26.40 35.50
N ALA A 989 -10.06 -26.75 36.22
CA ALA A 989 -10.25 -28.09 36.76
C ALA A 989 -10.43 -29.14 35.64
N LEU A 990 -11.25 -28.85 34.63
CA LEU A 990 -11.44 -29.71 33.46
C LEU A 990 -10.13 -29.86 32.68
N LEU A 991 -9.41 -28.77 32.40
CA LEU A 991 -8.14 -28.80 31.69
C LEU A 991 -7.13 -29.67 32.42
N ARG A 992 -6.94 -29.50 33.73
CA ARG A 992 -6.06 -30.38 34.52
C ARG A 992 -6.48 -31.85 34.43
N GLN A 993 -7.78 -32.14 34.41
CA GLN A 993 -8.27 -33.51 34.17
C GLN A 993 -7.83 -34.01 32.78
N LEU A 994 -8.13 -33.28 31.70
CA LEU A 994 -7.78 -33.67 30.33
C LEU A 994 -6.26 -33.92 30.16
N LEU A 995 -5.43 -33.14 30.86
CA LEU A 995 -3.97 -33.24 30.78
C LEU A 995 -3.38 -34.40 31.60
N MET A 996 -3.97 -34.74 32.76
CA MET A 996 -3.35 -35.63 33.74
C MET A 996 -4.09 -36.94 34.02
N LYS A 997 -5.37 -37.05 33.64
CA LYS A 997 -6.26 -38.19 33.89
C LYS A 997 -6.93 -38.63 32.60
#